data_AF-A0ABD3NVN7-F1
#
_entry.id   AF-A0ABD3NVN7-F1
#
_cell.length_a   1.000
_cell.length_b   1.000
_cell.length_c   1.000
_cell.angle_alpha   90.00
_cell.angle_beta   90.00
_cell.angle_gamma   90.00
#
_symmetry.space_group_name_H-M   'P 1'
#
loop_
_entity.id
_entity.type
_entity.pdbx_description
1 polymer ?
#
loop_
_entity_poly.entity_id
_entity_poly.type
_entity_poly.pdbx_seq_one_letter_code
_entity_poly.pdbx_strand_id
1 'polypeptide(L)'
;MISKPPLSPRSAKTDRPAPVLIRILATFLPIMAVMIFITTLYLFHLHHAHHDPEDDTGDMRHAFGEQQSGPNSVGGSALRHKVDLAHYLMEKYDKANQEQGKLEAEQGGWKGGDEESFIKMVKELSEEEPAVKDIAAVDELGKKVDTKLKFPPTNWQELQQELLDSNLLPKPIPKSRTARGYSGLPVDQTPALEGAQRGQIYCPGTDPRVQDVMSSYMAFWNDPRGARDAEVVHPNTAVWNTQHPHPFLPKPLPMPKPSHTDMSDPLVSRHNRLLWAKMRGKYLTFEPDTGGWNNLRMSFENILLYAAVSGRALVLPPDQNIYLLDPKKGDKRKGRNYFDLFNLTEHTELLRRVPILTAKEFLELEGAENGLIPINKYNSTFQKHLWAVTEECEDRKKSDVFCDDIYDHYWKNGLLADISAEQPTQDCVIFDTDVYDKGPDYLTKLDPTIQTRIENFCNGRRKVFYNQTMHDTPIWHFETLTTRYRLLVHFYSQNIFTDPIVDNYYKRFIRDYLRYHNDAMCAAGKIILALQYEGYALDPAAGASMNLDDELVGGYSSLHIRRGDLQFKEVKFDAQEWYENTKEMWKPYELLYIATDETFRPWFDGFKKRHSGPLRYLSDYKDLTGLGDLDVTVYGLVDTLVASRGTMFAGTWFSSFSGYIVRLRGYFGMSKFSTYYSWLERKYFMHTWMNAWEASLWAREYPTGWTSIDGDEYVSNDREGTKNPFEGRASVMPEPNGEHEITEVLDNIKPVARGVSGLPLDQTKAVVGAKRAQITCDHDVSKLAYWNEPQGDRDYSFMTPYQDKTPGLKPKYLAFSMDPGGFNNIRMSMEIVFLIAAVTGRTLVLPPDQPMYLLRNDPTNKRRGLAGFFDMQGESFKKRVKVISMEEFIKRESAPGGQFVLHPSAFEELSTLAREGCNKQQISCGKIHDYLVKFGVTPNITATHHQCLVVDDGMYQRGIPDYPDRAKEFCSSGNREIVYVTKEFNEPPLLYIQAAKPPTRMLAHFYGYIVFTDPSFGNYFKRFVRDLLHYRHEIFCAAGKIVESIQAIAKEHGFLPDSEGIGGFASLHVRRGDFQYKKMKLSADEWFNNTKDVLKENEILYISTDEKDKSFFDPFKQAGHQLFFLNDFVPHLEGLDPNHMGMVETVVASQGRVFVGTFRSTFSGYINRLRGYYGISMMNSYYGDLEHKRIMHEWSNVNLDTYAKEWPDAWIGIDSDKDPSKDKF
;
A
#
# COMPACT_ATOMS: atom_id res chain seq x y z
N MET A 1 20.20 -34.46 56.96
CA MET A 1 21.50 -35.17 56.98
C MET A 1 21.40 -36.40 56.08
N ILE A 2 22.46 -36.69 55.32
CA ILE A 2 23.06 -38.02 55.07
C ILE A 2 22.12 -39.23 54.78
N SER A 3 22.17 -39.73 53.52
CA SER A 3 22.00 -41.15 53.09
C SER A 3 20.59 -41.79 53.15
N LYS A 4 20.21 -42.85 52.40
CA LYS A 4 20.80 -43.64 51.28
C LYS A 4 19.66 -44.49 50.62
N PRO A 5 19.84 -45.06 49.41
CA PRO A 5 18.94 -46.07 48.79
C PRO A 5 19.56 -47.49 48.92
N PRO A 6 19.29 -48.52 48.07
CA PRO A 6 18.10 -48.94 47.29
C PRO A 6 17.64 -50.39 47.68
N LEU A 7 16.77 -51.07 46.89
CA LEU A 7 16.98 -52.45 46.32
C LEU A 7 15.72 -53.10 45.69
N SER A 8 15.94 -54.10 44.82
CA SER A 8 14.97 -55.03 44.16
C SER A 8 14.98 -56.42 44.88
N PRO A 9 14.33 -57.57 44.45
CA PRO A 9 13.75 -57.92 43.13
C PRO A 9 12.54 -58.94 43.04
N ARG A 10 12.15 -59.34 41.80
CA ARG A 10 11.53 -60.63 41.31
C ARG A 10 10.14 -61.14 41.82
N SER A 11 9.22 -61.54 40.88
CA SER A 11 8.77 -62.95 40.66
C SER A 11 7.52 -63.19 39.73
N ALA A 12 7.77 -63.76 38.53
CA ALA A 12 7.05 -64.82 37.77
C ALA A 12 5.49 -65.10 37.71
N LYS A 13 4.97 -65.17 36.46
CA LYS A 13 4.29 -66.32 35.74
C LYS A 13 2.74 -66.52 35.57
N THR A 14 2.38 -66.80 34.28
CA THR A 14 1.43 -67.81 33.69
C THR A 14 -0.08 -67.55 33.46
N ASP A 15 -0.61 -68.27 32.45
CA ASP A 15 -1.78 -67.98 31.60
C ASP A 15 -3.06 -68.81 31.82
N ARG A 16 -4.19 -68.38 31.21
CA ARG A 16 -5.34 -69.23 30.80
C ARG A 16 -6.03 -68.69 29.52
N PRO A 17 -6.61 -69.53 28.64
CA PRO A 17 -7.33 -69.12 27.42
C PRO A 17 -8.83 -68.84 27.62
N ALA A 18 -9.45 -68.14 26.65
CA ALA A 18 -10.84 -67.64 26.71
C ALA A 18 -11.87 -68.43 25.83
N PRO A 19 -13.19 -68.30 26.07
CA PRO A 19 -14.21 -69.25 25.56
C PRO A 19 -14.73 -69.02 24.13
N VAL A 20 -15.37 -70.07 23.59
CA VAL A 20 -15.87 -70.18 22.20
C VAL A 20 -16.81 -69.06 21.76
N LEU A 21 -17.62 -68.48 22.67
CA LEU A 21 -18.60 -67.43 22.35
C LEU A 21 -17.98 -66.21 21.64
N ILE A 22 -16.72 -65.90 21.96
CA ILE A 22 -15.96 -64.79 21.36
C ILE A 22 -15.74 -65.01 19.85
N ARG A 23 -15.58 -66.26 19.39
CA ARG A 23 -15.32 -66.57 17.97
C ARG A 23 -16.55 -66.34 17.08
N ILE A 24 -17.76 -66.51 17.62
CA ILE A 24 -19.02 -66.28 16.89
C ILE A 24 -19.28 -64.77 16.76
N LEU A 25 -19.08 -64.01 17.84
CA LEU A 25 -19.17 -62.55 17.79
C LEU A 25 -18.12 -61.93 16.85
N ALA A 26 -16.89 -62.45 16.87
CA ALA A 26 -15.80 -61.99 15.99
C ALA A 26 -16.05 -62.25 14.49
N THR A 27 -16.98 -63.15 14.11
CA THR A 27 -17.38 -63.38 12.72
C THR A 27 -18.65 -62.63 12.32
N PHE A 28 -19.58 -62.39 13.26
CA PHE A 28 -20.82 -61.63 12.96
C PHE A 28 -20.64 -60.11 12.95
N LEU A 29 -19.80 -59.52 13.82
CA LEU A 29 -19.60 -58.06 13.84
C LEU A 29 -19.08 -57.49 12.50
N PRO A 30 -18.06 -58.09 11.84
CA PRO A 30 -17.58 -57.61 10.54
C PRO A 30 -18.68 -57.63 9.46
N ILE A 31 -19.55 -58.64 9.48
CA ILE A 31 -20.64 -58.77 8.50
C ILE A 31 -21.68 -57.66 8.71
N MET A 32 -22.07 -57.37 9.96
CA MET A 32 -22.95 -56.21 10.23
C MET A 32 -22.27 -54.88 9.89
N ALA A 33 -20.98 -54.71 10.18
CA ALA A 33 -20.24 -53.50 9.83
C ALA A 33 -20.21 -53.26 8.31
N VAL A 34 -19.98 -54.31 7.51
CA VAL A 34 -20.04 -54.25 6.04
C VAL A 34 -21.45 -53.97 5.53
N MET A 35 -22.49 -54.61 6.10
CA MET A 35 -23.89 -54.33 5.75
C MET A 35 -24.27 -52.87 6.02
N ILE A 36 -23.88 -52.32 7.17
CA ILE A 36 -24.11 -50.91 7.53
C ILE A 36 -23.33 -49.99 6.59
N PHE A 37 -22.07 -50.30 6.28
CA PHE A 37 -21.23 -49.51 5.38
C PHE A 37 -21.77 -49.48 3.94
N ILE A 38 -22.21 -50.63 3.41
CA ILE A 38 -22.86 -50.71 2.10
C ILE A 38 -24.19 -49.94 2.09
N THR A 39 -25.00 -50.05 3.14
CA THR A 39 -26.26 -49.29 3.26
C THR A 39 -26.00 -47.79 3.32
N THR A 40 -24.96 -47.36 4.05
CA THR A 40 -24.56 -45.94 4.14
C THR A 40 -24.04 -45.41 2.81
N LEU A 41 -23.24 -46.20 2.07
CA LEU A 41 -22.79 -45.85 0.71
C LEU A 41 -23.96 -45.78 -0.28
N TYR A 42 -24.93 -46.69 -0.19
CA TYR A 42 -26.12 -46.69 -1.04
C TYR A 42 -26.99 -45.45 -0.78
N LEU A 43 -27.22 -45.09 0.49
CA LEU A 43 -27.93 -43.87 0.89
C LEU A 43 -27.16 -42.59 0.51
N PHE A 44 -25.83 -42.59 0.62
CA PHE A 44 -24.97 -41.49 0.18
C PHE A 44 -25.06 -41.26 -1.35
N HIS A 45 -25.01 -42.33 -2.14
CA HIS A 45 -25.22 -42.23 -3.59
C HIS A 45 -26.65 -41.82 -3.95
N LEU A 46 -27.68 -42.28 -3.23
CA LEU A 46 -29.06 -41.81 -3.41
C LEU A 46 -29.22 -40.31 -3.11
N HIS A 47 -28.57 -39.80 -2.05
CA HIS A 47 -28.59 -38.38 -1.71
C HIS A 47 -27.94 -37.50 -2.79
N HIS A 48 -26.90 -38.00 -3.47
CA HIS A 48 -26.15 -37.26 -4.48
C HIS A 48 -26.55 -37.57 -5.94
N ALA A 49 -27.61 -38.35 -6.18
CA ALA A 49 -28.08 -38.71 -7.52
C ALA A 49 -29.15 -37.78 -8.12
N HIS A 50 -29.52 -36.69 -7.42
CA HIS A 50 -30.62 -35.79 -7.83
C HIS A 50 -30.23 -34.29 -7.85
N HIS A 51 -29.06 -33.97 -8.39
CA HIS A 51 -28.72 -32.60 -8.82
C HIS A 51 -28.03 -32.62 -10.19
N ASP A 52 -28.80 -32.26 -11.22
CA ASP A 52 -28.32 -31.99 -12.58
C ASP A 52 -28.35 -30.46 -12.79
N PRO A 53 -27.27 -29.79 -13.23
CA PRO A 53 -27.12 -28.34 -13.07
C PRO A 53 -27.53 -27.50 -14.30
N GLU A 54 -28.66 -27.83 -14.95
CA GLU A 54 -29.20 -27.05 -16.09
C GLU A 54 -30.73 -26.80 -16.00
N ASP A 55 -31.22 -26.33 -14.85
CA ASP A 55 -32.43 -25.48 -14.82
C ASP A 55 -32.51 -24.61 -13.54
N ASP A 56 -33.60 -23.86 -13.37
CA ASP A 56 -33.91 -22.98 -12.22
C ASP A 56 -32.97 -21.76 -12.04
N THR A 57 -32.92 -20.94 -13.09
CA THR A 57 -32.82 -19.48 -12.89
C THR A 57 -34.17 -18.90 -12.40
N GLY A 58 -34.63 -19.38 -11.23
CA GLY A 58 -35.98 -19.15 -10.73
C GLY A 58 -36.09 -18.98 -9.21
N ASP A 59 -36.68 -17.85 -8.81
CA ASP A 59 -37.33 -17.55 -7.52
C ASP A 59 -36.73 -18.09 -6.20
N MET A 60 -35.99 -17.23 -5.48
CA MET A 60 -35.92 -17.27 -4.01
C MET A 60 -36.35 -15.94 -3.37
N ARG A 61 -37.60 -15.52 -3.62
CA ARG A 61 -38.28 -14.40 -2.93
C ARG A 61 -39.23 -14.83 -1.80
N HIS A 62 -39.19 -16.09 -1.35
CA HIS A 62 -39.99 -16.56 -0.20
C HIS A 62 -39.19 -17.44 0.78
N ALA A 63 -38.32 -16.81 1.59
CA ALA A 63 -37.59 -17.46 2.69
C ALA A 63 -37.52 -16.64 4.00
N PHE A 64 -38.34 -15.60 4.15
CA PHE A 64 -38.58 -14.93 5.44
C PHE A 64 -39.90 -15.42 6.04
N GLY A 65 -39.80 -16.27 7.06
CA GLY A 65 -40.91 -16.75 7.89
C GLY A 65 -40.43 -16.86 9.34
N GLU A 66 -41.25 -16.41 10.28
CA GLU A 66 -40.83 -16.22 11.68
C GLU A 66 -40.66 -17.54 12.43
N GLN A 67 -39.57 -17.69 13.18
CA GLN A 67 -39.63 -18.39 14.47
C GLN A 67 -38.54 -17.93 15.44
N GLN A 68 -38.95 -17.60 16.67
CA GLN A 68 -38.05 -17.23 17.76
C GLN A 68 -37.39 -18.48 18.36
N SER A 69 -36.09 -18.40 18.66
CA SER A 69 -35.44 -19.31 19.62
C SER A 69 -34.55 -18.51 20.56
N GLY A 70 -34.77 -18.65 21.86
CA GLY A 70 -34.12 -17.83 22.89
C GLY A 70 -32.70 -18.31 23.26
N PRO A 71 -31.97 -17.55 24.12
CA PRO A 71 -30.52 -17.72 24.32
C PRO A 71 -30.04 -19.05 24.92
N ASN A 72 -30.94 -19.91 25.40
CA ASN A 72 -30.61 -21.05 26.27
C ASN A 72 -30.66 -22.41 25.53
N SER A 73 -30.03 -22.50 24.36
CA SER A 73 -29.88 -23.75 23.60
C SER A 73 -28.60 -24.52 23.99
N VAL A 74 -28.74 -25.83 24.26
CA VAL A 74 -27.66 -26.71 24.76
C VAL A 74 -26.51 -26.87 23.75
N GLY A 75 -26.69 -26.53 22.47
CA GLY A 75 -25.62 -26.55 21.47
C GLY A 75 -24.47 -25.58 21.76
N GLY A 76 -24.73 -24.44 22.42
CA GLY A 76 -23.72 -23.39 22.65
C GLY A 76 -22.63 -23.77 23.65
N SER A 77 -22.95 -24.55 24.68
CA SER A 77 -21.99 -24.97 25.71
C SER A 77 -21.03 -26.06 25.19
N ALA A 78 -21.53 -26.96 24.34
CA ALA A 78 -20.73 -28.03 23.73
C ALA A 78 -19.66 -27.52 22.74
N LEU A 79 -19.80 -26.29 22.24
CA LEU A 79 -18.78 -25.64 21.42
C LEU A 79 -17.73 -24.94 22.29
N ARG A 80 -18.13 -24.18 23.30
CA ARG A 80 -17.20 -23.50 24.24
C ARG A 80 -16.28 -24.50 24.96
N HIS A 81 -16.85 -25.58 25.51
CA HIS A 81 -16.09 -26.60 26.25
C HIS A 81 -15.01 -27.32 25.39
N LYS A 82 -15.08 -27.25 24.06
CA LYS A 82 -14.00 -27.73 23.16
C LYS A 82 -12.87 -26.70 22.99
N VAL A 83 -13.21 -25.42 22.94
CA VAL A 83 -12.26 -24.31 22.82
C VAL A 83 -11.50 -24.11 24.15
N ASP A 84 -12.21 -24.14 25.28
CA ASP A 84 -11.62 -24.00 26.61
C ASP A 84 -10.59 -25.11 26.91
N LEU A 85 -10.86 -26.33 26.44
CA LEU A 85 -9.95 -27.48 26.56
C LEU A 85 -8.70 -27.33 25.67
N ALA A 86 -8.81 -26.69 24.50
CA ALA A 86 -7.66 -26.42 23.64
C ALA A 86 -6.73 -25.37 24.27
N HIS A 87 -7.28 -24.24 24.74
CA HIS A 87 -6.51 -23.20 25.42
C HIS A 87 -5.78 -23.72 26.67
N TYR A 88 -6.43 -24.55 27.49
CA TYR A 88 -5.81 -25.15 28.68
C TYR A 88 -4.63 -26.10 28.35
N LEU A 89 -4.61 -26.71 27.17
CA LEU A 89 -3.50 -27.54 26.71
C LEU A 89 -2.34 -26.70 26.15
N MET A 90 -2.63 -25.62 25.42
CA MET A 90 -1.61 -24.70 24.88
C MET A 90 -0.89 -23.92 25.99
N GLU A 91 -1.62 -23.35 26.96
CA GLU A 91 -1.01 -22.60 28.08
C GLU A 91 -0.05 -23.45 28.93
N LYS A 92 -0.24 -24.77 28.91
CA LYS A 92 0.59 -25.75 29.61
C LYS A 92 1.84 -26.16 28.83
N TYR A 93 1.87 -25.94 27.52
CA TYR A 93 3.02 -26.19 26.65
C TYR A 93 4.01 -25.01 26.70
N ASP A 94 3.53 -23.77 26.59
CA ASP A 94 4.38 -22.57 26.59
C ASP A 94 5.16 -22.37 27.90
N LYS A 95 4.54 -22.72 29.05
CA LYS A 95 5.20 -22.70 30.35
C LYS A 95 6.39 -23.66 30.47
N ALA A 96 6.44 -24.74 29.69
CA ALA A 96 7.58 -25.66 29.70
C ALA A 96 8.77 -25.11 28.90
N ASN A 97 8.51 -24.43 27.78
CA ASN A 97 9.56 -23.95 26.88
C ASN A 97 10.26 -22.66 27.39
N GLN A 98 9.59 -21.83 28.20
CA GLN A 98 10.20 -20.60 28.75
C GLN A 98 11.34 -20.84 29.75
N GLU A 99 11.41 -22.01 30.41
CA GLU A 99 12.52 -22.33 31.33
C GLU A 99 13.77 -22.82 30.59
N GLN A 100 13.62 -23.55 29.48
CA GLN A 100 14.77 -24.12 28.76
C GLN A 100 15.58 -23.04 28.01
N GLY A 101 14.92 -22.09 27.34
CA GLY A 101 15.60 -21.01 26.61
C GLY A 101 16.44 -20.06 27.48
N LYS A 102 16.29 -20.11 28.81
CA LYS A 102 17.11 -19.34 29.76
C LYS A 102 18.51 -19.92 30.01
N LEU A 103 18.73 -21.22 29.77
CA LEU A 103 20.03 -21.87 30.02
C LEU A 103 21.02 -21.73 28.85
N GLU A 104 20.53 -21.59 27.63
CA GLU A 104 21.39 -21.59 26.43
C GLU A 104 22.04 -20.23 26.15
N ALA A 105 21.49 -19.14 26.72
CA ALA A 105 22.01 -17.78 26.54
C ALA A 105 23.33 -17.48 27.28
N GLU A 106 23.75 -18.32 28.23
CA GLU A 106 24.88 -18.03 29.13
C GLU A 106 26.25 -18.58 28.65
N GLN A 107 26.34 -19.30 27.52
CA GLN A 107 27.44 -20.26 27.29
C GLN A 107 28.40 -20.05 26.08
N GLY A 108 28.37 -18.95 25.30
CA GLY A 108 29.27 -18.88 24.11
C GLY A 108 29.53 -17.50 23.47
N GLY A 109 30.42 -16.69 24.04
CA GLY A 109 30.97 -15.47 23.39
C GLY A 109 32.25 -15.72 22.58
N TRP A 110 32.61 -14.81 21.66
CA TRP A 110 33.82 -14.90 20.82
C TRP A 110 34.51 -13.54 20.54
N LYS A 111 35.72 -13.54 19.97
CA LYS A 111 36.61 -12.38 19.75
C LYS A 111 37.24 -12.36 18.35
N GLY A 112 37.64 -11.18 17.85
CA GLY A 112 38.19 -10.95 16.50
C GLY A 112 39.73 -10.94 16.37
N GLY A 113 40.23 -10.44 15.23
CA GLY A 113 41.65 -10.31 14.85
C GLY A 113 42.19 -8.86 14.82
N ASP A 114 43.44 -8.66 14.40
CA ASP A 114 44.26 -7.49 14.76
C ASP A 114 44.16 -6.21 13.90
N GLU A 115 44.67 -5.13 14.51
CA GLU A 115 44.70 -3.73 14.06
C GLU A 115 45.96 -3.38 13.25
N GLU A 116 47.06 -4.11 13.46
CA GLU A 116 48.37 -3.82 12.85
C GLU A 116 48.34 -4.09 11.33
N SER A 117 47.59 -5.12 10.92
CA SER A 117 47.27 -5.43 9.53
C SER A 117 46.53 -4.29 8.81
N PHE A 118 45.67 -3.55 9.52
CA PHE A 118 44.88 -2.45 8.95
C PHE A 118 45.71 -1.17 8.76
N ILE A 119 46.55 -0.83 9.74
CA ILE A 119 47.40 0.38 9.70
C ILE A 119 48.39 0.33 8.53
N LYS A 120 48.91 -0.85 8.20
CA LYS A 120 49.81 -1.02 7.05
C LYS A 120 49.10 -0.69 5.72
N MET A 121 47.91 -1.26 5.50
CA MET A 121 47.13 -1.06 4.27
C MET A 121 46.75 0.41 4.05
N VAL A 122 46.43 1.16 5.11
CA VAL A 122 46.11 2.59 5.02
C VAL A 122 47.32 3.43 4.60
N LYS A 123 48.54 3.03 4.97
CA LYS A 123 49.78 3.75 4.62
C LYS A 123 50.26 3.48 3.19
N GLU A 124 50.01 2.28 2.67
CA GLU A 124 50.35 1.92 1.28
C GLU A 124 49.36 2.51 0.25
N LEU A 125 48.32 3.24 0.71
CA LEU A 125 47.31 3.91 -0.12
C LEU A 125 47.41 5.46 -0.11
N SER A 126 48.38 6.05 0.60
CA SER A 126 48.47 7.51 0.78
C SER A 126 49.54 8.23 -0.05
N GLU A 127 50.30 7.51 -0.89
CA GLU A 127 51.45 8.07 -1.64
C GLU A 127 51.44 7.66 -3.13
N GLU A 128 50.44 8.10 -3.90
CA GLU A 128 50.58 8.34 -5.35
C GLU A 128 49.44 9.25 -5.88
N GLU A 129 49.76 10.52 -6.22
CA GLU A 129 48.88 11.39 -7.02
C GLU A 129 49.01 11.04 -8.52
N PRO A 130 47.97 11.32 -9.32
CA PRO A 130 48.21 12.34 -10.33
C PRO A 130 47.10 13.41 -10.43
N ALA A 131 47.53 14.60 -10.88
CA ALA A 131 46.73 15.84 -10.88
C ALA A 131 45.42 15.77 -11.68
N VAL A 132 44.31 16.16 -11.04
CA VAL A 132 43.05 16.48 -11.72
C VAL A 132 43.05 17.95 -12.12
N LYS A 133 43.10 18.20 -13.43
CA LYS A 133 42.60 19.44 -14.04
C LYS A 133 41.25 19.17 -14.70
N ASP A 134 40.33 20.10 -14.45
CA ASP A 134 39.08 20.40 -15.18
C ASP A 134 37.80 20.37 -14.32
N ILE A 135 37.85 21.16 -13.24
CA ILE A 135 36.65 21.67 -12.55
C ILE A 135 36.45 23.13 -12.98
N ALA A 136 35.77 23.34 -14.11
CA ALA A 136 35.51 24.68 -14.68
C ALA A 136 34.07 24.86 -15.19
N ALA A 137 33.49 23.85 -15.85
CA ALA A 137 32.23 23.97 -16.59
C ALA A 137 30.96 24.27 -15.75
N VAL A 138 31.03 24.16 -14.42
CA VAL A 138 29.88 24.45 -13.53
C VAL A 138 29.84 25.92 -13.08
N ASP A 139 30.96 26.65 -13.20
CA ASP A 139 31.11 27.99 -12.64
C ASP A 139 30.81 29.12 -13.66
N GLU A 140 30.40 28.82 -14.89
CA GLU A 140 30.20 29.83 -15.95
C GLU A 140 28.74 30.25 -16.18
N LEU A 141 27.74 29.38 -15.95
CA LEU A 141 26.32 29.77 -16.10
C LEU A 141 25.85 30.81 -15.04
N GLY A 142 26.53 30.92 -13.90
CA GLY A 142 26.16 31.86 -12.83
C GLY A 142 26.59 33.32 -13.06
N LYS A 143 27.50 33.60 -14.01
CA LYS A 143 28.24 34.88 -14.08
C LYS A 143 27.51 36.01 -14.81
N LYS A 144 26.20 36.20 -14.57
CA LYS A 144 25.42 37.29 -15.20
C LYS A 144 24.38 38.02 -14.33
N VAL A 145 24.23 37.68 -13.05
CA VAL A 145 23.43 38.47 -12.10
C VAL A 145 24.26 38.76 -10.85
N ASP A 146 24.52 40.06 -10.59
CA ASP A 146 25.34 40.51 -9.45
C ASP A 146 24.46 40.68 -8.19
N THR A 147 23.98 39.56 -7.64
CA THR A 147 23.10 39.56 -6.47
C THR A 147 23.89 39.71 -5.16
N LYS A 148 23.65 40.79 -4.41
CA LYS A 148 24.25 41.01 -3.08
C LYS A 148 23.87 39.94 -2.06
N LEU A 149 22.65 39.39 -2.17
CA LEU A 149 22.12 38.39 -1.25
C LEU A 149 22.65 36.99 -1.60
N LYS A 150 22.93 36.19 -0.57
CA LYS A 150 23.23 34.75 -0.73
C LYS A 150 21.93 33.94 -0.72
N PHE A 151 21.91 32.86 -1.49
CA PHE A 151 20.75 31.97 -1.60
C PHE A 151 21.02 30.59 -0.95
N PRO A 152 20.06 30.05 -0.17
CA PRO A 152 18.86 30.72 0.33
C PRO A 152 19.22 31.83 1.35
N PRO A 153 18.42 32.91 1.45
CA PRO A 153 18.67 33.99 2.40
C PRO A 153 18.46 33.50 3.84
N THR A 154 19.33 33.93 4.76
CA THR A 154 19.30 33.53 6.18
C THR A 154 18.84 34.62 7.14
N ASN A 155 18.72 35.89 6.71
CA ASN A 155 18.25 37.00 7.54
C ASN A 155 16.97 37.62 6.95
N TRP A 156 15.90 37.64 7.74
CA TRP A 156 14.61 38.20 7.34
C TRP A 156 14.67 39.70 7.03
N GLN A 157 15.41 40.47 7.83
CA GLN A 157 15.47 41.93 7.66
C GLN A 157 16.25 42.33 6.41
N GLU A 158 17.30 41.57 6.06
CA GLU A 158 18.05 41.78 4.81
C GLU A 158 17.21 41.44 3.58
N LEU A 159 16.50 40.30 3.58
CA LEU A 159 15.58 39.93 2.48
C LEU A 159 14.45 40.96 2.32
N GLN A 160 13.84 41.38 3.43
CA GLN A 160 12.80 42.41 3.46
C GLN A 160 13.30 43.74 2.88
N GLN A 161 14.49 44.19 3.29
CA GLN A 161 15.06 45.44 2.80
C GLN A 161 15.40 45.36 1.30
N GLU A 162 15.99 44.26 0.84
CA GLU A 162 16.33 44.05 -0.58
C GLU A 162 15.08 44.01 -1.48
N LEU A 163 14.01 43.33 -1.05
CA LEU A 163 12.72 43.30 -1.78
C LEU A 163 12.09 44.69 -1.94
N LEU A 164 12.33 45.58 -0.99
CA LEU A 164 11.81 46.96 -0.97
C LEU A 164 12.71 47.92 -1.77
N ASP A 165 14.03 47.86 -1.58
CA ASP A 165 14.99 48.75 -2.24
C ASP A 165 15.15 48.45 -3.73
N SER A 166 15.14 47.17 -4.11
CA SER A 166 15.15 46.74 -5.52
C SER A 166 13.75 46.74 -6.16
N ASN A 167 12.70 47.15 -5.42
CA ASN A 167 11.31 47.25 -5.90
C ASN A 167 10.79 45.92 -6.51
N LEU A 168 11.12 44.79 -5.88
CA LEU A 168 10.73 43.45 -6.33
C LEU A 168 9.54 42.86 -5.58
N LEU A 169 9.11 43.50 -4.49
CA LEU A 169 7.93 43.10 -3.73
C LEU A 169 6.66 43.08 -4.62
N PRO A 170 5.97 41.92 -4.75
CA PRO A 170 4.73 41.83 -5.55
C PRO A 170 3.62 42.77 -5.06
N LYS A 171 2.72 43.15 -5.96
CA LYS A 171 1.55 43.95 -5.59
C LYS A 171 0.57 43.09 -4.74
N PRO A 172 0.20 43.50 -3.52
CA PRO A 172 -0.72 42.73 -2.69
C PRO A 172 -2.11 42.62 -3.32
N ILE A 173 -2.79 41.50 -3.04
CA ILE A 173 -4.17 41.27 -3.45
C ILE A 173 -5.08 42.20 -2.62
N PRO A 174 -5.92 43.04 -3.26
CA PRO A 174 -6.84 43.91 -2.51
C PRO A 174 -7.77 43.09 -1.62
N LYS A 175 -8.00 43.52 -0.37
CA LYS A 175 -8.88 42.78 0.58
C LYS A 175 -10.30 42.56 0.05
N SER A 176 -10.78 43.41 -0.85
CA SER A 176 -12.06 43.26 -1.57
C SER A 176 -12.09 42.10 -2.57
N ARG A 177 -10.93 41.57 -3.00
CA ARG A 177 -10.81 40.30 -3.73
C ARG A 177 -10.80 39.16 -2.71
N THR A 178 -12.00 38.85 -2.23
CA THR A 178 -12.38 37.70 -1.41
C THR A 178 -11.54 36.46 -1.71
N ALA A 179 -11.18 35.68 -0.69
CA ALA A 179 -10.69 34.33 -0.91
C ALA A 179 -11.84 33.48 -1.51
N ARG A 180 -11.68 33.05 -2.76
CA ARG A 180 -12.59 32.14 -3.44
C ARG A 180 -11.92 30.79 -3.55
N GLY A 181 -12.69 29.70 -3.46
CA GLY A 181 -12.19 28.40 -3.88
C GLY A 181 -11.96 28.39 -5.40
N TYR A 182 -11.64 27.22 -5.96
CA TYR A 182 -11.70 27.04 -7.42
C TYR A 182 -13.15 27.03 -7.93
N SER A 183 -13.84 28.17 -7.81
CA SER A 183 -15.25 28.29 -8.08
C SER A 183 -15.54 28.72 -9.52
N GLY A 184 -14.73 29.61 -10.09
CA GLY A 184 -14.98 30.16 -11.44
C GLY A 184 -16.33 30.87 -11.56
N LEU A 185 -16.97 31.17 -10.41
CA LEU A 185 -18.28 31.78 -10.33
C LEU A 185 -18.14 33.31 -10.41
N PRO A 186 -18.94 33.99 -11.26
CA PRO A 186 -19.02 35.44 -11.26
C PRO A 186 -19.68 35.94 -9.95
N VAL A 187 -19.55 37.24 -9.66
CA VAL A 187 -19.89 37.79 -8.34
C VAL A 187 -21.36 37.59 -7.98
N ASP A 188 -22.26 37.74 -8.96
CA ASP A 188 -23.70 37.50 -8.87
C ASP A 188 -24.07 36.06 -8.48
N GLN A 189 -23.24 35.08 -8.81
CA GLN A 189 -23.43 33.67 -8.45
C GLN A 189 -22.79 33.30 -7.11
N THR A 190 -22.32 34.31 -6.33
CA THR A 190 -21.64 34.12 -5.04
C THR A 190 -22.19 35.00 -3.90
N PRO A 191 -23.50 34.99 -3.63
CA PRO A 191 -24.11 35.80 -2.55
C PRO A 191 -23.55 35.47 -1.15
N ALA A 192 -22.96 34.29 -0.96
CA ALA A 192 -22.19 33.93 0.24
C ALA A 192 -21.06 34.91 0.58
N LEU A 193 -20.52 35.60 -0.43
CA LEU A 193 -19.34 36.45 -0.35
C LEU A 193 -19.67 37.95 -0.37
N GLU A 194 -20.95 38.34 -0.35
CA GLU A 194 -21.33 39.76 -0.31
C GLU A 194 -20.84 40.42 1.00
N GLY A 195 -20.04 41.48 0.88
CA GLY A 195 -19.41 42.15 2.02
C GLY A 195 -18.23 41.38 2.65
N ALA A 196 -17.87 40.21 2.12
CA ALA A 196 -16.69 39.47 2.58
C ALA A 196 -15.39 40.22 2.22
N GLN A 197 -14.32 39.96 2.98
CA GLN A 197 -12.97 40.41 2.63
C GLN A 197 -12.00 39.23 2.75
N ARG A 198 -10.97 39.17 1.91
CA ARG A 198 -9.85 38.23 2.11
C ARG A 198 -9.19 38.57 3.45
N GLY A 199 -9.00 37.54 4.27
CA GLY A 199 -8.45 37.70 5.61
C GLY A 199 -6.98 38.14 5.63
N GLN A 200 -6.42 38.25 6.85
CA GLN A 200 -5.03 38.64 7.05
C GLN A 200 -4.36 37.78 8.12
N ILE A 201 -3.03 37.74 8.05
CA ILE A 201 -2.16 37.27 9.13
C ILE A 201 -1.39 38.46 9.72
N TYR A 202 -0.76 38.27 10.89
CA TYR A 202 0.11 39.26 11.50
C TYR A 202 1.46 38.64 11.86
N CYS A 203 2.55 39.19 11.34
CA CYS A 203 3.90 38.65 11.45
C CYS A 203 4.84 39.65 12.13
N PRO A 204 5.16 39.48 13.43
CA PRO A 204 6.02 40.39 14.17
C PRO A 204 7.35 40.70 13.45
N GLY A 205 7.75 41.98 13.45
CA GLY A 205 8.99 42.44 12.82
C GLY A 205 8.95 42.59 11.28
N THR A 206 7.75 42.64 10.68
CA THR A 206 7.55 42.78 9.23
C THR A 206 7.11 44.21 8.86
N ASP A 207 7.63 44.75 7.75
CA ASP A 207 7.18 46.02 7.17
C ASP A 207 5.71 45.90 6.71
N PRO A 208 4.84 46.89 6.95
CA PRO A 208 3.42 46.82 6.57
C PRO A 208 3.17 46.45 5.10
N ARG A 209 4.04 46.87 4.17
CA ARG A 209 3.92 46.54 2.74
C ARG A 209 4.16 45.05 2.50
N VAL A 210 5.16 44.48 3.17
CA VAL A 210 5.45 43.03 3.12
C VAL A 210 4.37 42.24 3.86
N GLN A 211 3.80 42.79 4.94
CA GLN A 211 2.70 42.17 5.70
C GLN A 211 1.42 42.01 4.88
N ASP A 212 1.05 43.00 4.05
CA ASP A 212 -0.11 42.90 3.15
C ASP A 212 0.13 41.85 2.04
N VAL A 213 1.37 41.71 1.56
CA VAL A 213 1.74 40.68 0.57
C VAL A 213 1.79 39.28 1.19
N MET A 214 2.36 39.13 2.38
CA MET A 214 2.31 37.88 3.16
C MET A 214 0.88 37.44 3.48
N SER A 215 0.00 38.39 3.81
CA SER A 215 -1.44 38.13 3.97
C SER A 215 -2.07 37.64 2.66
N SER A 216 -1.68 38.22 1.52
CA SER A 216 -2.21 37.85 0.20
C SER A 216 -1.90 36.39 -0.17
N TYR A 217 -0.69 35.87 0.14
CA TYR A 217 -0.33 34.47 -0.11
C TYR A 217 -1.03 33.46 0.80
N MET A 218 -1.31 33.82 2.06
CA MET A 218 -1.71 32.87 3.11
C MET A 218 -3.20 32.85 3.39
N ALA A 219 -3.92 33.95 3.15
CA ALA A 219 -5.35 34.03 3.42
C ALA A 219 -6.20 33.33 2.35
N PHE A 220 -6.34 32.01 2.49
CA PHE A 220 -7.33 31.19 1.75
C PHE A 220 -8.75 31.30 2.32
N TRP A 221 -8.97 32.16 3.32
CA TRP A 221 -10.23 32.38 4.01
C TRP A 221 -10.72 33.82 3.89
N ASN A 222 -12.00 34.02 4.19
CA ASN A 222 -12.57 35.37 4.33
C ASN A 222 -12.69 35.80 5.80
N ASP A 223 -12.27 37.02 6.10
CA ASP A 223 -12.48 37.68 7.39
C ASP A 223 -12.61 39.21 7.23
N PRO A 224 -13.79 39.80 7.45
CA PRO A 224 -15.07 39.13 7.74
C PRO A 224 -15.52 38.21 6.60
N ARG A 225 -16.27 37.16 6.96
CA ARG A 225 -17.07 36.37 6.01
C ARG A 225 -18.24 37.21 5.49
N GLY A 226 -18.81 36.84 4.34
CA GLY A 226 -19.91 37.60 3.73
C GLY A 226 -21.14 37.66 4.63
N ALA A 227 -21.92 38.73 4.53
CA ALA A 227 -22.94 39.10 5.51
C ALA A 227 -23.95 37.97 5.81
N ARG A 228 -24.36 37.22 4.78
CA ARG A 228 -25.25 36.06 4.91
C ARG A 228 -24.63 34.93 5.73
N ASP A 229 -23.39 34.58 5.44
CA ASP A 229 -22.65 33.51 6.11
C ASP A 229 -22.20 33.93 7.53
N ALA A 230 -21.98 35.23 7.75
CA ALA A 230 -21.72 35.81 9.06
C ALA A 230 -22.96 35.71 9.97
N GLU A 231 -24.12 36.21 9.54
CA GLU A 231 -25.36 36.13 10.35
C GLU A 231 -26.04 34.76 10.31
N VAL A 232 -25.53 33.83 9.49
CA VAL A 232 -26.03 32.45 9.32
C VAL A 232 -27.50 32.44 8.85
N VAL A 233 -27.78 33.25 7.83
CA VAL A 233 -29.14 33.50 7.30
C VAL A 233 -29.40 32.67 6.05
N HIS A 234 -30.46 31.87 6.05
CA HIS A 234 -30.95 31.21 4.85
C HIS A 234 -31.78 32.19 3.99
N PRO A 235 -31.57 32.28 2.66
CA PRO A 235 -32.24 33.29 1.82
C PRO A 235 -33.76 33.11 1.73
N ASN A 236 -34.27 31.88 1.87
CA ASN A 236 -35.72 31.63 2.03
C ASN A 236 -36.19 32.02 3.44
N THR A 237 -36.25 33.33 3.70
CA THR A 237 -36.63 33.93 4.98
C THR A 237 -38.13 33.84 5.28
N ALA A 238 -38.95 33.47 4.30
CA ALA A 238 -40.37 33.18 4.51
C ALA A 238 -40.55 31.88 5.31
N VAL A 239 -39.78 30.83 4.98
CA VAL A 239 -39.76 29.56 5.72
C VAL A 239 -38.91 29.72 6.99
N TRP A 240 -37.66 30.16 6.86
CA TRP A 240 -36.69 30.16 7.95
C TRP A 240 -36.52 31.56 8.55
N ASN A 241 -37.10 31.77 9.73
CA ASN A 241 -37.25 33.09 10.34
C ASN A 241 -36.90 33.10 11.85
N THR A 242 -37.29 34.15 12.59
CA THR A 242 -36.99 34.28 14.02
C THR A 242 -37.83 33.38 14.92
N GLN A 243 -38.99 32.92 14.44
CA GLN A 243 -39.89 31.99 15.16
C GLN A 243 -39.62 30.54 14.75
N HIS A 244 -39.25 30.32 13.49
CA HIS A 244 -38.93 29.02 12.90
C HIS A 244 -37.47 29.03 12.40
N PRO A 245 -36.47 28.88 13.28
CA PRO A 245 -35.07 28.83 12.88
C PRO A 245 -34.77 27.51 12.14
N HIS A 246 -33.88 27.57 11.15
CA HIS A 246 -33.44 26.40 10.39
C HIS A 246 -32.64 25.43 11.30
N PRO A 247 -33.01 24.14 11.40
CA PRO A 247 -32.49 23.23 12.43
C PRO A 247 -30.98 22.98 12.31
N PHE A 248 -30.46 23.00 11.07
CA PHE A 248 -29.04 22.79 10.76
C PHE A 248 -28.25 24.10 10.55
N LEU A 249 -28.81 25.25 10.94
CA LEU A 249 -28.12 26.55 10.87
C LEU A 249 -28.28 27.29 12.22
N PRO A 250 -27.71 26.76 13.31
CA PRO A 250 -27.85 27.34 14.64
C PRO A 250 -27.18 28.71 14.72
N LYS A 251 -27.95 29.72 15.15
CA LYS A 251 -27.49 31.12 15.23
C LYS A 251 -26.21 31.27 16.06
N PRO A 252 -25.31 32.21 15.69
CA PRO A 252 -24.19 32.59 16.55
C PRO A 252 -24.71 33.14 17.88
N LEU A 253 -24.05 32.75 18.97
CA LEU A 253 -24.33 33.26 20.30
C LEU A 253 -24.05 34.77 20.37
N PRO A 254 -24.74 35.52 21.26
CA PRO A 254 -24.49 36.94 21.42
C PRO A 254 -23.07 37.17 21.96
N MET A 255 -22.46 38.27 21.53
CA MET A 255 -21.26 38.80 22.19
C MET A 255 -21.56 39.08 23.67
N PRO A 256 -20.64 38.81 24.60
CA PRO A 256 -20.72 39.36 25.94
C PRO A 256 -20.76 40.89 25.86
N LYS A 257 -21.44 41.53 26.82
CA LYS A 257 -21.45 43.01 26.88
C LYS A 257 -20.02 43.52 27.09
N PRO A 258 -19.59 44.57 26.38
CA PRO A 258 -18.23 45.07 26.48
C PRO A 258 -17.99 45.74 27.86
N SER A 259 -17.46 44.95 28.79
CA SER A 259 -16.44 45.45 29.71
C SER A 259 -15.20 45.89 28.90
N HIS A 260 -14.37 46.78 29.46
CA HIS A 260 -13.12 47.24 28.83
C HIS A 260 -11.99 46.18 28.87
N THR A 261 -12.37 44.91 28.75
CA THR A 261 -11.52 43.72 28.80
C THR A 261 -11.19 43.29 27.39
N ASP A 262 -9.89 43.22 27.09
CA ASP A 262 -9.39 42.67 25.83
C ASP A 262 -9.85 41.21 25.66
N MET A 263 -10.32 40.83 24.47
CA MET A 263 -10.74 39.44 24.20
C MET A 263 -9.55 38.51 23.95
N SER A 264 -8.34 39.05 23.77
CA SER A 264 -7.10 38.28 23.79
C SER A 264 -6.62 37.92 25.20
N ASP A 265 -7.30 38.37 26.26
CA ASP A 265 -7.08 37.84 27.62
C ASP A 265 -7.61 36.38 27.69
N PRO A 266 -6.74 35.37 27.93
CA PRO A 266 -7.16 33.97 27.97
C PRO A 266 -8.17 33.65 29.09
N LEU A 267 -8.20 34.44 30.17
CA LEU A 267 -9.18 34.29 31.25
C LEU A 267 -10.56 34.78 30.81
N VAL A 268 -10.61 35.87 30.06
CA VAL A 268 -11.84 36.42 29.46
C VAL A 268 -12.35 35.46 28.39
N SER A 269 -11.48 34.93 27.52
CA SER A 269 -11.83 33.86 26.58
C SER A 269 -12.42 32.65 27.33
N ARG A 270 -11.72 32.07 28.31
CA ARG A 270 -12.21 30.90 29.07
C ARG A 270 -13.57 31.15 29.74
N HIS A 271 -13.77 32.32 30.34
CA HIS A 271 -15.06 32.70 30.92
C HIS A 271 -16.18 32.70 29.86
N ASN A 272 -15.92 33.32 28.70
CA ASN A 272 -16.88 33.37 27.60
C ASN A 272 -17.15 31.97 27.01
N ARG A 273 -16.13 31.13 26.83
CA ARG A 273 -16.28 29.74 26.34
C ARG A 273 -17.17 28.90 27.27
N LEU A 274 -16.94 28.96 28.59
CA LEU A 274 -17.79 28.28 29.58
C LEU A 274 -19.22 28.82 29.61
N LEU A 275 -19.40 30.14 29.56
CA LEU A 275 -20.73 30.78 29.50
C LEU A 275 -21.50 30.36 28.25
N TRP A 276 -20.86 30.45 27.07
CA TRP A 276 -21.44 30.09 25.78
C TRP A 276 -21.74 28.59 25.67
N ALA A 277 -20.89 27.72 26.22
CA ALA A 277 -21.16 26.28 26.28
C ALA A 277 -22.42 26.00 27.12
N LYS A 278 -22.53 26.62 28.29
CA LYS A 278 -23.74 26.54 29.14
C LYS A 278 -24.98 27.16 28.49
N MET A 279 -24.82 28.14 27.59
CA MET A 279 -25.91 28.68 26.76
C MET A 279 -26.35 27.74 25.63
N ARG A 280 -25.47 26.85 25.13
CA ARG A 280 -25.89 25.75 24.24
C ARG A 280 -26.59 24.63 25.01
N GLY A 281 -26.09 24.28 26.20
CA GLY A 281 -26.67 23.25 27.07
C GLY A 281 -26.65 21.83 26.51
N LYS A 282 -26.05 21.64 25.33
CA LYS A 282 -25.87 20.37 24.61
C LYS A 282 -24.40 20.27 24.19
N TYR A 283 -23.81 19.10 24.40
CA TYR A 283 -22.37 18.86 24.22
C TYR A 283 -22.11 17.73 23.21
N LEU A 284 -20.99 17.81 22.52
CA LEU A 284 -20.42 16.75 21.70
C LEU A 284 -19.05 16.39 22.28
N THR A 285 -18.84 15.12 22.64
CA THR A 285 -17.55 14.57 23.07
C THR A 285 -17.06 13.53 22.06
N PHE A 286 -15.76 13.36 21.90
CA PHE A 286 -15.21 12.39 20.96
C PHE A 286 -13.87 11.85 21.43
N GLU A 287 -13.57 10.63 20.97
CA GLU A 287 -12.23 10.09 21.00
C GLU A 287 -11.50 10.47 19.69
N PRO A 288 -10.22 10.86 19.70
CA PRO A 288 -9.47 11.18 18.49
C PRO A 288 -9.09 9.93 17.67
N ASP A 289 -8.74 10.11 16.40
CA ASP A 289 -8.21 9.03 15.54
C ASP A 289 -6.80 8.59 15.99
N THR A 290 -6.46 7.30 15.81
CA THR A 290 -5.13 6.74 16.16
C THR A 290 -4.02 6.99 15.13
N GLY A 291 -4.31 7.66 14.02
CA GLY A 291 -3.36 7.93 12.93
C GLY A 291 -2.39 9.08 13.18
N GLY A 292 -1.66 9.48 12.14
CA GLY A 292 -0.88 10.73 12.15
C GLY A 292 -1.79 11.95 12.00
N TRP A 293 -1.30 13.15 12.35
CA TRP A 293 -2.08 14.40 12.43
C TRP A 293 -3.12 14.65 11.31
N ASN A 294 -2.78 14.42 10.04
CA ASN A 294 -3.73 14.66 8.94
C ASN A 294 -4.92 13.67 8.92
N ASN A 295 -4.85 12.53 9.61
CA ASN A 295 -5.99 11.64 9.87
C ASN A 295 -6.87 12.21 11.00
N LEU A 296 -6.24 12.65 12.10
CA LEU A 296 -6.94 13.33 13.19
C LEU A 296 -7.68 14.56 12.68
N ARG A 297 -7.07 15.35 11.77
CA ARG A 297 -7.74 16.47 11.07
C ARG A 297 -9.02 16.03 10.35
N MET A 298 -9.01 14.93 9.59
CA MET A 298 -10.18 14.46 8.83
C MET A 298 -11.31 14.01 9.77
N SER A 299 -10.99 13.25 10.83
CA SER A 299 -11.97 12.92 11.87
C SER A 299 -12.51 14.19 12.56
N PHE A 300 -11.62 15.10 12.95
CA PHE A 300 -11.96 16.36 13.60
C PHE A 300 -12.81 17.31 12.74
N GLU A 301 -12.63 17.33 11.43
CA GLU A 301 -13.49 18.09 10.50
C GLU A 301 -14.94 17.59 10.53
N ASN A 302 -15.16 16.27 10.59
CA ASN A 302 -16.50 15.70 10.79
C ASN A 302 -17.05 16.07 12.17
N ILE A 303 -16.26 15.90 13.23
CA ILE A 303 -16.66 16.22 14.61
C ILE A 303 -17.02 17.71 14.77
N LEU A 304 -16.24 18.62 14.18
CA LEU A 304 -16.50 20.05 14.21
C LEU A 304 -17.74 20.42 13.39
N LEU A 305 -17.97 19.77 12.24
CA LEU A 305 -19.23 19.89 11.48
C LEU A 305 -20.41 19.39 12.32
N TYR A 306 -20.32 18.22 12.95
CA TYR A 306 -21.36 17.66 13.80
C TYR A 306 -21.68 18.57 15.00
N ALA A 307 -20.69 19.22 15.60
CA ALA A 307 -20.92 20.23 16.65
C ALA A 307 -21.60 21.51 16.09
N ALA A 308 -21.12 22.00 14.94
CA ALA A 308 -21.60 23.23 14.31
C ALA A 308 -23.00 23.10 13.68
N VAL A 309 -23.39 21.91 13.23
CA VAL A 309 -24.72 21.63 12.66
C VAL A 309 -25.78 21.38 13.73
N SER A 310 -25.40 20.73 14.83
CA SER A 310 -26.30 20.41 15.95
C SER A 310 -26.40 21.52 17.01
N GLY A 311 -25.62 22.60 16.87
CA GLY A 311 -25.59 23.72 17.81
C GLY A 311 -25.00 23.35 19.17
N ARG A 312 -24.08 22.38 19.22
CA ARG A 312 -23.45 21.90 20.47
C ARG A 312 -22.23 22.72 20.84
N ALA A 313 -21.87 22.66 22.12
CA ALA A 313 -20.50 22.89 22.56
C ALA A 313 -19.66 21.65 22.23
N LEU A 314 -18.45 21.84 21.71
CA LEU A 314 -17.49 20.78 21.41
C LEU A 314 -16.53 20.63 22.57
N VAL A 315 -16.40 19.41 23.09
CA VAL A 315 -15.40 19.05 24.09
C VAL A 315 -14.25 18.38 23.38
N LEU A 316 -13.06 18.98 23.46
CA LEU A 316 -11.83 18.39 22.99
C LEU A 316 -11.36 17.30 23.96
N PRO A 317 -10.71 16.22 23.47
CA PRO A 317 -10.07 15.23 24.33
C PRO A 317 -8.98 15.86 25.20
N PRO A 318 -8.49 15.12 26.22
CA PRO A 318 -7.27 15.48 26.96
C PRO A 318 -6.06 15.63 26.02
N ASP A 319 -4.95 16.17 26.54
CA ASP A 319 -3.70 16.16 25.79
C ASP A 319 -3.22 14.72 25.56
N GLN A 320 -2.81 14.42 24.33
CA GLN A 320 -2.35 13.08 23.93
C GLN A 320 -1.07 13.15 23.09
N ASN A 321 -0.26 12.09 23.14
CA ASN A 321 0.92 11.95 22.29
C ASN A 321 0.49 11.62 20.84
N ILE A 322 0.36 12.63 19.98
CA ILE A 322 -0.07 12.47 18.58
C ILE A 322 1.04 11.77 17.76
N TYR A 323 0.67 10.73 17.01
CA TYR A 323 1.63 9.95 16.21
C TYR A 323 2.41 10.82 15.22
N LEU A 324 3.75 10.71 15.29
CA LEU A 324 4.76 11.49 14.54
C LEU A 324 4.81 12.99 14.85
N LEU A 325 4.17 13.47 15.92
CA LEU A 325 4.34 14.82 16.46
C LEU A 325 5.06 14.77 17.82
N ASP A 326 6.25 14.16 17.84
CA ASP A 326 7.09 14.10 19.05
C ASP A 326 7.52 15.51 19.52
N PRO A 327 7.39 15.85 20.82
CA PRO A 327 7.77 17.15 21.35
C PRO A 327 9.30 17.35 21.38
N LYS A 328 9.75 18.62 21.45
CA LYS A 328 11.18 18.95 21.54
C LYS A 328 11.85 18.25 22.74
N LYS A 329 13.06 17.73 22.57
CA LYS A 329 13.84 17.13 23.66
C LYS A 329 14.08 18.15 24.79
N GLY A 330 13.45 17.92 25.95
CA GLY A 330 13.50 18.83 27.10
C GLY A 330 12.19 19.58 27.37
N ASP A 331 11.17 19.42 26.51
CA ASP A 331 9.80 19.82 26.81
C ASP A 331 9.26 19.06 28.05
N LYS A 332 8.35 19.71 28.76
CA LYS A 332 7.66 19.19 29.95
C LYS A 332 6.26 18.67 29.62
N ARG A 333 5.61 19.20 28.58
CA ARG A 333 4.27 18.78 28.12
C ARG A 333 4.47 17.78 26.98
N LYS A 334 4.07 16.51 27.17
CA LYS A 334 4.33 15.47 26.19
C LYS A 334 3.23 15.43 25.13
N GLY A 335 1.98 15.44 25.60
CA GLY A 335 0.82 15.51 24.74
C GLY A 335 0.66 16.84 24.00
N ARG A 336 -0.24 16.82 23.01
CA ARG A 336 -0.71 17.97 22.23
C ARG A 336 -2.21 17.84 21.99
N ASN A 337 -2.81 18.93 21.54
CA ASN A 337 -4.24 19.05 21.27
C ASN A 337 -4.51 19.81 19.97
N TYR A 338 -5.76 19.79 19.51
CA TYR A 338 -6.18 20.49 18.30
C TYR A 338 -5.98 22.02 18.39
N PHE A 339 -6.08 22.59 19.59
CA PHE A 339 -5.89 24.03 19.84
C PHE A 339 -4.43 24.49 19.78
N ASP A 340 -3.45 23.58 19.87
CA ASP A 340 -2.03 23.91 19.71
C ASP A 340 -1.66 24.18 18.25
N LEU A 341 -2.48 23.68 17.32
CA LEU A 341 -2.21 23.68 15.88
C LEU A 341 -3.18 24.60 15.12
N PHE A 342 -4.46 24.62 15.53
CA PHE A 342 -5.50 25.52 15.01
C PHE A 342 -5.93 26.56 16.06
N ASN A 343 -6.29 27.78 15.64
CA ASN A 343 -6.89 28.75 16.56
C ASN A 343 -8.36 28.41 16.87
N LEU A 344 -8.55 27.53 17.85
CA LEU A 344 -9.86 27.04 18.30
C LEU A 344 -10.38 27.74 19.55
N THR A 345 -9.48 28.18 20.43
CA THR A 345 -9.79 28.66 21.80
C THR A 345 -9.78 30.18 21.96
N GLU A 346 -9.42 30.93 20.91
CA GLU A 346 -9.35 32.40 20.94
C GLU A 346 -10.15 33.06 19.79
N HIS A 347 -10.41 32.32 18.69
CA HIS A 347 -11.20 32.77 17.56
C HIS A 347 -12.67 33.00 17.95
N THR A 348 -12.96 34.22 18.40
CA THR A 348 -14.27 34.65 18.92
C THR A 348 -15.44 34.27 18.01
N GLU A 349 -15.32 34.43 16.69
CA GLU A 349 -16.40 34.08 15.77
C GLU A 349 -16.61 32.57 15.64
N LEU A 350 -15.56 31.74 15.73
CA LEU A 350 -15.74 30.28 15.82
C LEU A 350 -16.47 29.93 17.13
N LEU A 351 -16.01 30.47 18.25
CA LEU A 351 -16.53 30.18 19.60
C LEU A 351 -18.01 30.57 19.80
N ARG A 352 -18.47 31.65 19.14
CA ARG A 352 -19.89 32.01 19.11
C ARG A 352 -20.76 30.97 18.39
N ARG A 353 -20.21 30.20 17.46
CA ARG A 353 -20.94 29.19 16.68
C ARG A 353 -20.80 27.81 17.32
N VAL A 354 -19.57 27.38 17.60
CA VAL A 354 -19.22 26.19 18.38
C VAL A 354 -18.38 26.62 19.58
N PRO A 355 -18.95 26.66 20.80
CA PRO A 355 -18.15 26.87 22.00
C PRO A 355 -17.24 25.66 22.21
N ILE A 356 -15.93 25.87 22.26
CA ILE A 356 -14.94 24.79 22.42
C ILE A 356 -14.43 24.76 23.86
N LEU A 357 -14.51 23.60 24.51
CA LEU A 357 -14.01 23.33 25.87
C LEU A 357 -12.91 22.27 25.84
N THR A 358 -11.99 22.30 26.80
CA THR A 358 -11.14 21.12 27.10
C THR A 358 -11.92 20.08 27.91
N ALA A 359 -11.45 18.83 27.92
CA ALA A 359 -11.99 17.77 28.78
C ALA A 359 -12.08 18.19 30.26
N LYS A 360 -11.07 18.93 30.75
CA LYS A 360 -11.05 19.49 32.11
C LYS A 360 -12.11 20.57 32.32
N GLU A 361 -12.25 21.54 31.40
CA GLU A 361 -13.27 22.59 31.48
C GLU A 361 -14.69 22.01 31.43
N PHE A 362 -14.90 20.93 30.68
CA PHE A 362 -16.16 20.19 30.67
C PHE A 362 -16.42 19.47 32.01
N LEU A 363 -15.41 18.84 32.62
CA LEU A 363 -15.54 18.21 33.94
C LEU A 363 -15.71 19.24 35.08
N GLU A 364 -15.13 20.44 34.98
CA GLU A 364 -15.39 21.58 35.87
C GLU A 364 -16.83 22.08 35.76
N LEU A 365 -17.42 22.04 34.56
CA LEU A 365 -18.76 22.57 34.28
C LEU A 365 -19.88 21.58 34.60
N GLU A 366 -19.68 20.29 34.29
CA GLU A 366 -20.72 19.24 34.31
C GLU A 366 -20.39 18.04 35.23
N GLY A 367 -19.21 18.01 35.87
CA GLY A 367 -18.77 16.92 36.75
C GLY A 367 -19.40 16.88 38.14
N ALA A 368 -20.11 17.95 38.51
CA ALA A 368 -20.80 18.08 39.80
C ALA A 368 -22.04 17.17 39.90
N GLU A 369 -22.56 16.98 41.11
CA GLU A 369 -23.72 16.12 41.41
C GLU A 369 -24.98 16.39 40.57
N ASN A 370 -25.19 17.65 40.15
CA ASN A 370 -26.32 18.08 39.32
C ASN A 370 -25.92 18.40 37.86
N GLY A 371 -24.71 18.04 37.44
CA GLY A 371 -24.25 18.20 36.05
C GLY A 371 -24.51 16.96 35.20
N LEU A 372 -24.20 17.03 33.91
CA LEU A 372 -24.46 15.93 32.96
C LEU A 372 -23.49 14.74 33.06
N ILE A 373 -22.31 14.89 33.68
CA ILE A 373 -21.29 13.83 33.84
C ILE A 373 -20.85 13.68 35.31
N PRO A 374 -21.76 13.37 36.24
CA PRO A 374 -21.48 13.41 37.67
C PRO A 374 -20.45 12.34 38.08
N ILE A 375 -19.32 12.78 38.64
CA ILE A 375 -18.24 11.90 39.14
C ILE A 375 -18.33 11.61 40.64
N ASN A 376 -19.20 12.30 41.38
CA ASN A 376 -19.43 12.08 42.81
C ASN A 376 -19.81 10.62 43.15
N LYS A 377 -20.41 9.90 42.19
CA LYS A 377 -20.77 8.47 42.26
C LYS A 377 -19.58 7.51 42.41
N TYR A 378 -18.35 7.96 42.13
CA TYR A 378 -17.14 7.17 42.29
C TYR A 378 -16.44 7.47 43.62
N ASN A 379 -15.55 6.57 44.05
CA ASN A 379 -14.68 6.82 45.21
C ASN A 379 -13.68 7.96 44.94
N SER A 380 -13.15 8.56 46.00
CA SER A 380 -12.23 9.72 45.93
C SER A 380 -10.91 9.45 45.20
N THR A 381 -10.51 8.19 45.02
CA THR A 381 -9.33 7.83 44.24
C THR A 381 -9.64 7.89 42.75
N PHE A 382 -10.74 7.29 42.32
CA PHE A 382 -11.15 7.33 40.90
C PHE A 382 -11.66 8.72 40.47
N GLN A 383 -12.23 9.52 41.38
CA GLN A 383 -12.48 10.95 41.11
C GLN A 383 -11.19 11.70 40.76
N LYS A 384 -10.11 11.50 41.54
CA LYS A 384 -8.78 12.10 41.27
C LYS A 384 -8.14 11.56 39.99
N HIS A 385 -8.36 10.27 39.68
CA HIS A 385 -7.95 9.65 38.43
C HIS A 385 -8.59 10.34 37.22
N LEU A 386 -9.92 10.45 37.19
CA LEU A 386 -10.62 11.16 36.11
C LEU A 386 -10.13 12.60 35.97
N TRP A 387 -9.91 13.33 37.07
CA TRP A 387 -9.32 14.68 37.01
C TRP A 387 -7.93 14.71 36.34
N ALA A 388 -7.04 13.78 36.67
CA ALA A 388 -5.72 13.68 36.03
C ALA A 388 -5.84 13.34 34.54
N VAL A 389 -6.69 12.35 34.20
CA VAL A 389 -6.97 11.94 32.82
C VAL A 389 -7.58 13.08 31.98
N THR A 390 -8.27 14.06 32.58
CA THR A 390 -8.76 15.25 31.83
C THR A 390 -7.68 16.27 31.45
N GLU A 391 -6.45 16.16 31.97
CA GLU A 391 -5.33 17.01 31.59
C GLU A 391 -4.47 16.36 30.49
N GLU A 392 -3.93 15.18 30.76
CA GLU A 392 -3.10 14.40 29.81
C GLU A 392 -3.45 12.90 29.96
N CYS A 393 -3.59 12.18 28.86
CA CYS A 393 -3.89 10.74 28.88
C CYS A 393 -3.11 9.94 27.81
N GLU A 394 -3.01 8.63 28.02
CA GLU A 394 -2.36 7.70 27.09
C GLU A 394 -3.30 6.56 26.67
N ASP A 395 -3.36 6.23 25.38
CA ASP A 395 -3.94 4.97 24.88
C ASP A 395 -2.98 3.80 25.16
N ARG A 396 -2.87 3.43 26.44
CA ARG A 396 -2.13 2.26 26.92
C ARG A 396 -2.83 1.66 28.13
N LYS A 397 -3.39 0.45 28.00
CA LYS A 397 -4.12 -0.31 29.06
C LYS A 397 -3.34 -0.68 30.33
N LYS A 398 -2.14 -0.10 30.51
CA LYS A 398 -1.28 -0.22 31.70
C LYS A 398 -0.72 1.15 32.16
N SER A 399 -1.25 2.25 31.63
CA SER A 399 -0.88 3.61 32.05
C SER A 399 -1.69 4.02 33.27
N ASP A 400 -1.08 4.80 34.16
CA ASP A 400 -1.77 5.40 35.30
C ASP A 400 -2.71 6.55 34.87
N VAL A 401 -2.75 6.90 33.58
CA VAL A 401 -3.66 7.89 32.96
C VAL A 401 -4.30 7.34 31.68
N PHE A 402 -4.94 6.17 31.76
CA PHE A 402 -5.52 5.50 30.61
C PHE A 402 -6.74 6.26 30.03
N CYS A 403 -6.75 6.53 28.72
CA CYS A 403 -7.77 7.38 28.10
C CYS A 403 -9.20 6.79 28.13
N ASP A 404 -9.38 5.48 28.00
CA ASP A 404 -10.73 4.88 27.97
C ASP A 404 -11.54 5.29 29.22
N ASP A 405 -10.92 5.44 30.41
CA ASP A 405 -11.64 5.74 31.66
C ASP A 405 -12.51 7.01 31.59
N ILE A 406 -12.12 8.04 30.82
CA ILE A 406 -12.93 9.26 30.62
C ILE A 406 -13.91 9.13 29.45
N TYR A 407 -13.57 8.42 28.38
CA TYR A 407 -14.47 8.19 27.24
C TYR A 407 -15.61 7.25 27.60
N ASP A 408 -15.29 6.16 28.31
CA ASP A 408 -16.22 5.21 28.92
C ASP A 408 -17.15 5.93 29.93
N HIS A 409 -16.68 7.02 30.57
CA HIS A 409 -17.55 7.91 31.37
C HIS A 409 -18.46 8.80 30.50
N TYR A 410 -17.96 9.40 29.41
CA TYR A 410 -18.80 10.19 28.50
C TYR A 410 -19.90 9.34 27.85
N TRP A 411 -19.56 8.14 27.36
CA TRP A 411 -20.50 7.16 26.83
C TRP A 411 -21.60 6.81 27.84
N LYS A 412 -21.24 6.48 29.09
CA LYS A 412 -22.19 6.05 30.14
C LYS A 412 -23.15 7.14 30.63
N ASN A 413 -22.96 8.41 30.23
CA ASN A 413 -23.90 9.50 30.51
C ASN A 413 -24.45 10.15 29.22
N GLY A 414 -24.25 9.57 28.03
CA GLY A 414 -24.61 10.17 26.74
C GLY A 414 -25.12 9.19 25.69
N LEU A 415 -25.50 9.72 24.52
CA LEU A 415 -25.84 8.90 23.36
C LEU A 415 -24.57 8.56 22.57
N LEU A 416 -24.31 7.28 22.34
CA LEU A 416 -23.26 6.82 21.41
C LEU A 416 -23.70 7.07 19.96
N ALA A 417 -22.81 7.61 19.13
CA ALA A 417 -23.04 7.80 17.71
C ALA A 417 -22.88 6.49 16.94
N ASP A 418 -23.99 5.93 16.43
CA ASP A 418 -23.98 4.86 15.43
C ASP A 418 -23.68 5.43 14.03
N ILE A 419 -22.47 5.97 13.88
CA ILE A 419 -21.93 6.52 12.63
C ILE A 419 -20.51 5.99 12.45
N SER A 420 -20.20 5.48 11.27
CA SER A 420 -18.90 4.92 10.89
C SER A 420 -18.54 5.28 9.46
N ALA A 421 -17.25 5.43 9.16
CA ALA A 421 -16.77 5.45 7.79
C ALA A 421 -16.38 4.05 7.27
N GLU A 422 -16.21 3.08 8.16
CA GLU A 422 -15.52 1.80 7.91
C GLU A 422 -16.43 0.67 7.42
N GLN A 423 -15.83 -0.31 6.73
CA GLN A 423 -16.53 -1.51 6.27
C GLN A 423 -16.91 -2.41 7.46
N PRO A 424 -18.12 -3.00 7.50
CA PRO A 424 -19.05 -3.19 6.39
C PRO A 424 -20.17 -2.14 6.25
N THR A 425 -20.28 -1.16 7.16
CA THR A 425 -21.44 -0.25 7.18
C THR A 425 -21.25 0.99 6.30
N GLN A 426 -20.04 1.57 6.29
CA GLN A 426 -19.63 2.79 5.56
C GLN A 426 -20.75 3.80 5.43
N ASP A 427 -21.04 4.56 6.48
CA ASP A 427 -22.29 5.30 6.56
C ASP A 427 -22.35 6.52 5.62
N CYS A 428 -23.58 6.87 5.26
CA CYS A 428 -23.97 8.01 4.47
C CYS A 428 -24.88 8.88 5.35
N VAL A 429 -24.35 9.97 5.91
CA VAL A 429 -25.06 10.81 6.87
C VAL A 429 -25.80 11.92 6.14
N ILE A 430 -27.12 12.00 6.34
CA ILE A 430 -28.01 12.82 5.53
C ILE A 430 -28.73 13.84 6.42
N PHE A 431 -28.55 15.10 6.08
CA PHE A 431 -29.23 16.24 6.69
C PHE A 431 -30.34 16.73 5.74
N ASP A 432 -31.57 16.35 6.06
CA ASP A 432 -32.77 16.80 5.36
C ASP A 432 -33.77 17.36 6.39
N THR A 433 -34.26 18.58 6.14
CA THR A 433 -35.15 19.30 7.08
C THR A 433 -36.54 18.68 7.15
N ASP A 434 -37.05 18.19 6.02
CA ASP A 434 -38.37 17.57 5.94
C ASP A 434 -38.40 16.20 6.65
N VAL A 435 -37.34 15.39 6.53
CA VAL A 435 -37.17 14.13 7.29
C VAL A 435 -36.91 14.41 8.78
N TYR A 436 -36.19 15.48 9.11
CA TYR A 436 -35.91 15.87 10.49
C TYR A 436 -37.20 16.29 11.23
N ASP A 437 -38.00 17.16 10.63
CA ASP A 437 -39.24 17.68 11.24
C ASP A 437 -40.41 16.67 11.21
N LYS A 438 -40.45 15.77 10.21
CA LYS A 438 -41.62 14.90 9.94
C LYS A 438 -41.34 13.40 10.13
N GLY A 439 -40.09 13.02 10.40
CA GLY A 439 -39.67 11.64 10.63
C GLY A 439 -39.42 10.81 9.36
N PRO A 440 -38.94 9.56 9.51
CA PRO A 440 -38.48 8.71 8.40
C PRO A 440 -39.61 8.30 7.42
N ASP A 441 -40.88 8.32 7.85
CA ASP A 441 -42.04 8.06 6.97
C ASP A 441 -42.23 9.13 5.88
N TYR A 442 -41.46 10.23 5.94
CA TYR A 442 -41.45 11.27 4.93
C TYR A 442 -40.42 11.01 3.80
N LEU A 443 -39.51 10.04 3.95
CA LEU A 443 -38.49 9.72 2.94
C LEU A 443 -39.05 9.47 1.54
N THR A 444 -40.20 8.78 1.48
CA THR A 444 -40.91 8.47 0.23
C THR A 444 -41.61 9.68 -0.42
N LYS A 445 -41.64 10.83 0.26
CA LYS A 445 -42.34 12.07 -0.11
C LYS A 445 -41.39 13.23 -0.41
N LEU A 446 -40.07 13.03 -0.25
CA LEU A 446 -39.06 13.98 -0.71
C LEU A 446 -39.14 14.17 -2.23
N ASP A 447 -38.68 15.32 -2.73
CA ASP A 447 -38.63 15.58 -4.16
C ASP A 447 -37.80 14.49 -4.89
N PRO A 448 -38.23 13.97 -6.06
CA PRO A 448 -37.51 12.92 -6.76
C PRO A 448 -36.03 13.25 -7.07
N THR A 449 -35.69 14.53 -7.30
CA THR A 449 -34.30 14.95 -7.54
C THR A 449 -33.46 14.87 -6.26
N ILE A 450 -34.06 15.13 -5.09
CA ILE A 450 -33.42 14.94 -3.78
C ILE A 450 -33.23 13.44 -3.50
N GLN A 451 -34.25 12.61 -3.77
CA GLN A 451 -34.14 11.15 -3.65
C GLN A 451 -33.00 10.61 -4.53
N THR A 452 -32.94 10.97 -5.82
CA THR A 452 -31.84 10.58 -6.72
C THR A 452 -30.48 11.10 -6.25
N ARG A 453 -30.39 12.33 -5.70
CA ARG A 453 -29.13 12.85 -5.15
C ARG A 453 -28.66 12.03 -3.95
N ILE A 454 -29.56 11.64 -3.04
CA ILE A 454 -29.28 10.76 -1.90
C ILE A 454 -28.82 9.37 -2.38
N GLU A 455 -29.53 8.75 -3.33
CA GLU A 455 -29.13 7.44 -3.88
C GLU A 455 -27.72 7.48 -4.49
N ASN A 456 -27.45 8.48 -5.34
CA ASN A 456 -26.15 8.65 -5.98
C ASN A 456 -25.04 8.90 -4.94
N PHE A 457 -25.23 9.86 -4.03
CA PHE A 457 -24.23 10.19 -3.01
C PHE A 457 -23.96 9.01 -2.06
N CYS A 458 -24.99 8.25 -1.68
CA CYS A 458 -24.77 7.08 -0.82
C CYS A 458 -24.16 5.90 -1.58
N ASN A 459 -24.51 5.64 -2.85
CA ASN A 459 -23.92 4.57 -3.66
C ASN A 459 -23.88 3.19 -2.93
N GLY A 460 -25.03 2.74 -2.43
CA GLY A 460 -25.17 1.47 -1.69
C GLY A 460 -24.80 1.51 -0.19
N ARG A 461 -24.22 2.61 0.31
CA ARG A 461 -23.92 2.82 1.75
C ARG A 461 -25.16 2.82 2.65
N ARG A 462 -24.98 2.50 3.94
CA ARG A 462 -26.05 2.63 4.94
C ARG A 462 -26.44 4.10 5.11
N LYS A 463 -27.72 4.40 4.89
CA LYS A 463 -28.29 5.75 5.03
C LYS A 463 -28.61 6.04 6.49
N VAL A 464 -27.99 7.08 7.04
CA VAL A 464 -28.20 7.54 8.42
C VAL A 464 -28.77 8.95 8.37
N PHE A 465 -30.10 9.05 8.55
CA PHE A 465 -30.78 10.34 8.58
C PHE A 465 -30.63 10.98 9.96
N TYR A 466 -30.06 12.18 9.98
CA TYR A 466 -29.94 12.98 11.19
C TYR A 466 -31.33 13.41 11.67
N ASN A 467 -31.63 13.14 12.93
CA ASN A 467 -32.99 13.20 13.48
C ASN A 467 -33.03 13.89 14.85
N GLN A 468 -34.26 14.19 15.31
CA GLN A 468 -34.46 14.91 16.56
C GLN A 468 -33.82 14.23 17.79
N THR A 469 -33.77 12.90 17.87
CA THR A 469 -33.11 12.19 18.99
C THR A 469 -31.60 12.48 19.04
N MET A 470 -30.93 12.51 17.88
CA MET A 470 -29.52 12.91 17.78
C MET A 470 -29.31 14.41 18.04
N HIS A 471 -30.32 15.23 17.78
CA HIS A 471 -30.27 16.67 18.02
C HIS A 471 -30.49 17.04 19.49
N ASP A 472 -31.45 16.41 20.17
CA ASP A 472 -31.91 16.82 21.50
C ASP A 472 -31.25 16.07 22.67
N THR A 473 -30.50 14.99 22.42
CA THR A 473 -29.69 14.35 23.48
C THR A 473 -28.72 15.37 24.12
N PRO A 474 -28.61 15.47 25.47
CA PRO A 474 -27.71 16.43 26.11
C PRO A 474 -26.24 16.19 25.78
N ILE A 475 -25.81 14.92 25.68
CA ILE A 475 -24.46 14.50 25.28
C ILE A 475 -24.57 13.58 24.07
N TRP A 476 -23.73 13.82 23.07
CA TRP A 476 -23.52 12.94 21.92
C TRP A 476 -22.04 12.58 21.84
N HIS A 477 -21.71 11.28 21.85
CA HIS A 477 -20.35 10.76 21.97
C HIS A 477 -19.94 9.93 20.75
N PHE A 478 -18.71 10.13 20.26
CA PHE A 478 -18.15 9.44 19.08
C PHE A 478 -16.92 8.60 19.45
N GLU A 479 -17.04 7.28 19.32
CA GLU A 479 -16.04 6.24 19.64
C GLU A 479 -15.04 6.02 18.48
N THR A 480 -14.30 7.07 18.07
CA THR A 480 -13.51 7.02 16.82
C THR A 480 -12.18 6.26 16.91
N LEU A 481 -11.76 5.81 18.11
CA LEU A 481 -10.58 4.93 18.26
C LEU A 481 -10.83 3.54 17.67
N THR A 482 -12.07 3.05 17.72
CA THR A 482 -12.39 1.71 17.23
C THR A 482 -12.58 1.69 15.72
N THR A 483 -12.06 0.64 15.06
CA THR A 483 -12.28 0.37 13.63
C THR A 483 -13.75 0.14 13.27
N ARG A 484 -14.65 0.09 14.25
CA ARG A 484 -16.10 -0.01 14.05
C ARG A 484 -16.76 1.33 13.79
N TYR A 485 -16.35 2.42 14.45
CA TYR A 485 -16.98 3.75 14.34
C TYR A 485 -16.00 4.87 13.92
N ARG A 486 -14.80 4.49 13.48
CA ARG A 486 -13.77 5.39 12.95
C ARG A 486 -14.31 6.34 11.87
N LEU A 487 -13.87 7.60 11.90
CA LEU A 487 -14.24 8.66 10.94
C LEU A 487 -13.08 9.07 10.03
N LEU A 488 -12.39 8.11 9.40
CA LEU A 488 -11.22 8.36 8.53
C LEU A 488 -11.60 8.90 7.13
N VAL A 489 -12.56 9.82 7.05
CA VAL A 489 -13.21 10.23 5.79
C VAL A 489 -13.36 11.74 5.71
N HIS A 490 -13.29 12.32 4.52
CA HIS A 490 -13.56 13.75 4.34
C HIS A 490 -15.01 14.07 4.69
N PHE A 491 -15.24 15.19 5.38
CA PHE A 491 -16.58 15.56 5.84
C PHE A 491 -17.60 15.64 4.70
N TYR A 492 -17.20 16.16 3.53
CA TYR A 492 -18.02 16.26 2.32
C TYR A 492 -18.24 14.91 1.59
N SER A 493 -17.59 13.82 2.01
CA SER A 493 -17.77 12.46 1.45
C SER A 493 -18.66 11.58 2.33
N GLN A 494 -18.69 11.83 3.65
CA GLN A 494 -19.61 11.15 4.57
C GLN A 494 -20.97 11.84 4.67
N ASN A 495 -20.97 13.18 4.67
CA ASN A 495 -22.17 14.00 4.93
C ASN A 495 -22.72 14.61 3.64
N ILE A 496 -24.05 14.61 3.52
CA ILE A 496 -24.78 15.38 2.50
C ILE A 496 -25.91 16.19 3.15
N PHE A 497 -25.99 17.46 2.81
CA PHE A 497 -27.19 18.28 3.04
C PHE A 497 -28.03 18.28 1.77
N THR A 498 -29.34 18.06 1.90
CA THR A 498 -30.25 18.09 0.74
C THR A 498 -30.45 19.51 0.21
N ASP A 499 -30.31 20.50 1.10
CA ASP A 499 -30.18 21.92 0.77
C ASP A 499 -28.71 22.26 0.42
N PRO A 500 -28.42 22.67 -0.84
CA PRO A 500 -27.06 22.99 -1.28
C PRO A 500 -26.49 24.29 -0.68
N ILE A 501 -27.33 25.20 -0.21
CA ILE A 501 -26.89 26.45 0.44
C ILE A 501 -26.28 26.11 1.79
N VAL A 502 -26.89 25.16 2.51
CA VAL A 502 -26.38 24.60 3.78
C VAL A 502 -25.13 23.75 3.54
N ASP A 503 -25.13 22.90 2.50
CA ASP A 503 -23.98 22.07 2.11
C ASP A 503 -22.72 22.92 1.87
N ASN A 504 -22.85 23.94 1.00
CA ASN A 504 -21.74 24.82 0.66
C ASN A 504 -21.39 25.78 1.82
N TYR A 505 -22.36 26.18 2.66
CA TYR A 505 -22.07 26.91 3.91
C TYR A 505 -21.13 26.10 4.82
N TYR A 506 -21.35 24.80 5.02
CA TYR A 506 -20.47 24.00 5.88
C TYR A 506 -19.09 23.73 5.26
N LYS A 507 -18.97 23.60 3.93
CA LYS A 507 -17.66 23.59 3.25
C LYS A 507 -16.90 24.90 3.48
N ARG A 508 -17.55 26.06 3.32
CA ARG A 508 -16.97 27.38 3.62
C ARG A 508 -16.67 27.57 5.11
N PHE A 509 -17.49 27.03 6.02
CA PHE A 509 -17.27 27.08 7.46
C PHE A 509 -15.96 26.36 7.84
N ILE A 510 -15.72 25.15 7.31
CA ILE A 510 -14.47 24.42 7.54
C ILE A 510 -13.27 25.19 6.96
N ARG A 511 -13.35 25.67 5.70
CA ARG A 511 -12.33 26.53 5.08
C ARG A 511 -12.02 27.76 5.93
N ASP A 512 -13.05 28.51 6.34
CA ASP A 512 -12.88 29.84 6.91
C ASP A 512 -12.55 29.83 8.42
N TYR A 513 -12.67 28.69 9.12
CA TYR A 513 -12.35 28.58 10.56
C TYR A 513 -11.20 27.63 10.93
N LEU A 514 -10.88 26.58 10.15
CA LEU A 514 -9.70 25.72 10.44
C LEU A 514 -8.39 26.35 9.92
N ARG A 515 -8.01 27.46 10.55
CA ARG A 515 -6.77 28.20 10.27
C ARG A 515 -5.68 27.81 11.26
N TYR A 516 -4.47 27.54 10.77
CA TYR A 516 -3.29 27.41 11.62
C TYR A 516 -2.92 28.76 12.26
N HIS A 517 -2.24 28.71 13.41
CA HIS A 517 -1.77 29.90 14.12
C HIS A 517 -0.85 30.78 13.26
N ASN A 518 -0.86 32.09 13.54
CA ASN A 518 -0.11 33.10 12.78
C ASN A 518 1.37 32.72 12.61
N ASP A 519 2.02 32.17 13.64
CA ASP A 519 3.45 31.85 13.60
C ASP A 519 3.81 30.86 12.48
N ALA A 520 2.97 29.84 12.25
CA ALA A 520 3.14 28.88 11.16
C ALA A 520 2.87 29.52 9.78
N MET A 521 1.84 30.35 9.69
CA MET A 521 1.53 31.13 8.48
C MET A 521 2.66 32.12 8.12
N CYS A 522 3.25 32.75 9.12
CA CYS A 522 4.33 33.71 8.97
C CYS A 522 5.65 33.03 8.60
N ALA A 523 5.96 31.86 9.18
CA ALA A 523 7.09 31.05 8.72
C ALA A 523 6.93 30.65 7.24
N ALA A 524 5.73 30.18 6.85
CA ALA A 524 5.45 29.82 5.46
C ALA A 524 5.55 31.02 4.50
N GLY A 525 4.95 32.17 4.85
CA GLY A 525 5.01 33.38 4.04
C GLY A 525 6.43 33.92 3.82
N LYS A 526 7.30 33.84 4.84
CA LYS A 526 8.73 34.19 4.72
C LYS A 526 9.46 33.27 3.74
N ILE A 527 9.20 31.97 3.81
CA ILE A 527 9.79 30.96 2.89
C ILE A 527 9.32 31.20 1.45
N ILE A 528 8.03 31.48 1.26
CA ILE A 528 7.46 31.76 -0.08
C ILE A 528 8.10 33.00 -0.71
N LEU A 529 8.30 34.07 0.05
CA LEU A 529 9.01 35.26 -0.43
C LEU A 529 10.48 34.96 -0.80
N ALA A 530 11.18 34.16 0.02
CA ALA A 530 12.54 33.74 -0.29
C ALA A 530 12.63 32.87 -1.55
N LEU A 531 11.69 31.94 -1.74
CA LEU A 531 11.59 31.11 -2.95
C LEU A 531 11.25 31.96 -4.19
N GLN A 532 10.32 32.90 -4.09
CA GLN A 532 9.95 33.76 -5.22
C GLN A 532 11.09 34.72 -5.61
N TYR A 533 11.84 35.24 -4.63
CA TYR A 533 13.04 36.05 -4.87
C TYR A 533 14.20 35.23 -5.47
N GLU A 534 14.44 34.02 -4.97
CA GLU A 534 15.45 33.12 -5.54
C GLU A 534 15.08 32.70 -6.97
N GLY A 535 13.82 32.36 -7.22
CA GLY A 535 13.32 32.01 -8.56
C GLY A 535 13.46 33.16 -9.57
N TYR A 536 13.17 34.39 -9.14
CA TYR A 536 13.42 35.60 -9.94
C TYR A 536 14.91 35.80 -10.26
N ALA A 537 15.80 35.61 -9.28
CA ALA A 537 17.23 35.78 -9.47
C ALA A 537 17.87 34.70 -10.39
N LEU A 538 17.18 33.59 -10.62
CA LEU A 538 17.63 32.48 -11.46
C LEU A 538 17.05 32.48 -12.88
N ASP A 539 16.02 33.27 -13.19
CA ASP A 539 15.39 33.33 -14.51
C ASP A 539 16.11 34.36 -15.43
N PRO A 540 16.85 33.93 -16.48
CA PRO A 540 17.58 34.85 -17.36
C PRO A 540 16.67 35.69 -18.26
N ALA A 541 15.36 35.41 -18.28
CA ALA A 541 14.35 36.18 -19.00
C ALA A 541 13.49 37.07 -18.08
N ALA A 542 13.81 37.14 -16.78
CA ALA A 542 13.13 38.02 -15.84
C ALA A 542 13.24 39.51 -16.27
N GLY A 543 12.08 40.18 -16.32
CA GLY A 543 12.01 41.64 -16.46
C GLY A 543 12.25 42.34 -15.12
N ALA A 544 11.81 43.60 -15.00
CA ALA A 544 11.96 44.39 -13.77
C ALA A 544 11.01 44.00 -12.62
N SER A 545 10.51 42.76 -12.58
CA SER A 545 9.54 42.28 -11.59
C SER A 545 9.44 40.75 -11.57
N MET A 546 9.04 40.17 -10.43
CA MET A 546 8.72 38.74 -10.33
C MET A 546 7.56 38.33 -11.25
N ASN A 547 7.72 37.21 -11.97
CA ASN A 547 6.71 36.65 -12.85
C ASN A 547 5.75 35.74 -12.05
N LEU A 548 4.69 36.35 -11.50
CA LEU A 548 3.66 35.69 -10.69
C LEU A 548 2.27 35.85 -11.32
N ASP A 549 1.35 34.94 -10.98
CA ASP A 549 -0.05 35.00 -11.42
C ASP A 549 -0.94 35.95 -10.58
N ASP A 550 -2.20 36.04 -10.97
CA ASP A 550 -3.22 36.88 -10.32
C ASP A 550 -3.55 36.50 -8.86
N GLU A 551 -3.16 35.31 -8.39
CA GLU A 551 -3.24 34.90 -6.97
C GLU A 551 -1.85 34.88 -6.29
N LEU A 552 -0.83 35.46 -6.93
CA LEU A 552 0.57 35.55 -6.51
C LEU A 552 1.29 34.18 -6.38
N VAL A 553 0.94 33.23 -7.24
CA VAL A 553 1.68 31.96 -7.44
C VAL A 553 2.78 32.19 -8.49
N GLY A 554 3.96 31.61 -8.29
CA GLY A 554 5.07 31.68 -9.24
C GLY A 554 6.43 31.52 -8.57
N GLY A 555 7.51 31.73 -9.33
CA GLY A 555 8.91 31.68 -8.87
C GLY A 555 9.48 30.29 -8.57
N TYR A 556 8.65 29.35 -8.09
CA TYR A 556 9.06 27.97 -7.81
C TYR A 556 7.95 26.97 -8.14
N SER A 557 8.31 25.69 -8.26
CA SER A 557 7.39 24.54 -8.24
C SER A 557 7.70 23.62 -7.05
N SER A 558 6.86 22.64 -6.79
CA SER A 558 6.82 21.97 -5.48
C SER A 558 6.55 20.46 -5.52
N LEU A 559 7.08 19.74 -4.53
CA LEU A 559 6.86 18.31 -4.32
C LEU A 559 6.53 18.03 -2.85
N HIS A 560 5.70 17.01 -2.59
CA HIS A 560 5.57 16.41 -1.26
C HIS A 560 5.88 14.91 -1.30
N ILE A 561 7.02 14.55 -0.69
CA ILE A 561 7.67 13.25 -0.75
C ILE A 561 7.55 12.53 0.61
N ARG A 562 6.67 11.53 0.72
CA ARG A 562 6.40 10.78 1.95
C ARG A 562 7.00 9.37 1.90
N ARG A 563 8.04 9.12 2.70
CA ARG A 563 8.86 7.90 2.64
C ARG A 563 8.86 7.03 3.89
N GLY A 564 8.63 7.58 5.08
CA GLY A 564 8.79 6.90 6.37
C GLY A 564 7.82 5.73 6.61
N ASP A 565 6.81 5.97 7.43
CA ASP A 565 5.76 5.03 7.85
C ASP A 565 4.95 4.41 6.70
N LEU A 566 4.67 5.22 5.66
CA LEU A 566 3.57 5.02 4.71
C LEU A 566 3.44 3.56 4.24
N GLN A 567 2.28 2.97 4.53
CA GLN A 567 2.03 1.53 4.41
C GLN A 567 1.83 1.05 2.96
N PHE A 568 1.85 1.97 2.01
CA PHE A 568 1.72 1.77 0.57
C PHE A 568 3.09 2.11 -0.05
N LYS A 569 3.80 1.15 -0.65
CA LYS A 569 5.26 1.28 -0.77
C LYS A 569 5.91 1.09 -2.12
N GLU A 570 5.13 1.01 -3.19
CA GLU A 570 5.62 1.53 -4.46
C GLU A 570 4.91 2.83 -4.86
N VAL A 571 4.17 3.44 -3.92
CA VAL A 571 4.17 4.92 -3.76
C VAL A 571 5.45 5.46 -3.15
N LYS A 572 6.44 4.60 -2.95
CA LYS A 572 7.79 4.98 -2.60
C LYS A 572 8.65 4.70 -3.83
N PHE A 573 9.32 5.73 -4.31
CA PHE A 573 10.08 5.79 -5.57
C PHE A 573 11.52 6.22 -5.25
N ASP A 574 12.51 6.03 -6.14
CA ASP A 574 13.83 6.67 -5.96
C ASP A 574 13.68 8.19 -5.89
N ALA A 575 14.71 8.92 -5.48
CA ALA A 575 14.81 10.33 -5.86
C ALA A 575 14.91 10.47 -7.40
N GLN A 576 15.65 9.56 -8.04
CA GLN A 576 15.63 9.36 -9.49
C GLN A 576 14.22 9.02 -10.03
N GLU A 577 13.52 7.96 -9.60
CA GLU A 577 12.16 7.71 -10.10
C GLU A 577 11.16 8.81 -9.72
N TRP A 578 11.26 9.46 -8.55
CA TRP A 578 10.50 10.68 -8.25
C TRP A 578 10.69 11.73 -9.34
N TYR A 579 11.93 11.91 -9.81
CA TYR A 579 12.23 12.75 -10.96
C TYR A 579 11.67 12.15 -12.25
N GLU A 580 11.98 10.90 -12.63
CA GLU A 580 11.53 10.30 -13.89
C GLU A 580 10.00 10.26 -14.04
N ASN A 581 9.26 10.11 -12.93
CA ASN A 581 7.81 10.11 -12.87
C ASN A 581 7.20 11.53 -12.82
N THR A 582 8.00 12.60 -12.75
CA THR A 582 7.53 14.01 -12.71
C THR A 582 8.30 14.97 -13.63
N LYS A 583 9.35 14.51 -14.32
CA LYS A 583 10.33 15.33 -15.05
C LYS A 583 9.73 16.26 -16.11
N GLU A 584 8.61 15.87 -16.73
CA GLU A 584 7.94 16.70 -17.75
C GLU A 584 7.08 17.82 -17.15
N MET A 585 6.87 17.82 -15.82
CA MET A 585 6.26 18.95 -15.10
C MET A 585 7.26 20.11 -14.95
N TRP A 586 8.54 19.80 -14.73
CA TRP A 586 9.57 20.77 -14.36
C TRP A 586 10.24 21.38 -15.60
N LYS A 587 10.52 22.68 -15.57
CA LYS A 587 11.46 23.29 -16.53
C LYS A 587 12.90 22.92 -16.14
N PRO A 588 13.83 22.80 -17.11
CA PRO A 588 15.25 22.75 -16.80
C PRO A 588 15.66 23.91 -15.90
N TYR A 589 16.44 23.61 -14.86
CA TYR A 589 16.90 24.57 -13.85
C TYR A 589 15.82 25.23 -12.95
N GLU A 590 14.54 24.81 -13.02
CA GLU A 590 13.46 25.36 -12.17
C GLU A 590 13.77 25.24 -10.67
N LEU A 591 13.37 26.22 -9.86
CA LEU A 591 13.49 26.14 -8.40
C LEU A 591 12.41 25.20 -7.83
N LEU A 592 12.83 24.16 -7.10
CA LEU A 592 11.91 23.16 -6.54
C LEU A 592 11.94 23.13 -5.01
N TYR A 593 10.78 23.37 -4.39
CA TYR A 593 10.57 23.17 -2.96
C TYR A 593 10.08 21.74 -2.67
N ILE A 594 10.73 21.06 -1.73
CA ILE A 594 10.43 19.68 -1.36
C ILE A 594 10.02 19.62 0.11
N ALA A 595 8.72 19.46 0.35
CA ALA A 595 8.19 19.02 1.64
C ALA A 595 8.43 17.51 1.77
N THR A 596 9.06 17.05 2.84
CA THR A 596 9.46 15.63 2.95
C THR A 596 9.73 15.22 4.39
N ASP A 597 9.45 13.95 4.71
CA ASP A 597 9.90 13.31 5.95
C ASP A 597 11.28 12.63 5.83
N GLU A 598 11.89 12.66 4.63
CA GLU A 598 13.27 12.21 4.45
C GLU A 598 14.28 13.30 4.83
N THR A 599 15.17 12.96 5.77
CA THR A 599 16.20 13.83 6.32
C THR A 599 17.60 13.57 5.74
N PHE A 600 17.84 12.40 5.15
CA PHE A 600 19.10 12.04 4.51
C PHE A 600 19.27 12.76 3.17
N ARG A 601 19.85 13.97 3.19
CA ARG A 601 20.04 14.81 1.98
C ARG A 601 20.64 14.11 0.74
N PRO A 602 21.67 13.23 0.84
CA PRO A 602 22.24 12.53 -0.33
C PRO A 602 21.24 11.61 -1.04
N TRP A 603 20.12 11.28 -0.40
CA TRP A 603 18.99 10.64 -1.06
C TRP A 603 18.60 11.34 -2.36
N PHE A 604 18.53 12.67 -2.30
CA PHE A 604 18.07 13.52 -3.38
C PHE A 604 19.08 13.67 -4.52
N ASP A 605 20.30 13.12 -4.41
CA ASP A 605 21.33 13.24 -5.45
C ASP A 605 20.88 12.66 -6.80
N GLY A 606 20.08 11.59 -6.79
CA GLY A 606 19.49 11.02 -8.01
C GLY A 606 18.50 11.95 -8.73
N PHE A 607 17.77 12.78 -7.97
CA PHE A 607 16.89 13.83 -8.51
C PHE A 607 17.74 15.02 -8.97
N LYS A 608 18.60 15.53 -8.09
CA LYS A 608 19.42 16.73 -8.28
C LYS A 608 20.34 16.64 -9.50
N LYS A 609 20.97 15.49 -9.73
CA LYS A 609 21.84 15.24 -10.90
C LYS A 609 21.12 15.35 -12.24
N ARG A 610 19.80 15.10 -12.27
CA ARG A 610 18.99 15.08 -13.51
C ARG A 610 18.19 16.35 -13.73
N HIS A 611 17.72 16.98 -12.65
CA HIS A 611 16.97 18.23 -12.70
C HIS A 611 17.84 19.47 -12.95
N SER A 612 19.08 19.45 -12.46
CA SER A 612 20.09 20.53 -12.52
C SER A 612 19.71 21.87 -11.83
N GLY A 613 18.43 22.13 -11.56
CA GLY A 613 17.98 23.28 -10.76
C GLY A 613 18.14 23.11 -9.24
N PRO A 614 17.97 24.17 -8.44
CA PRO A 614 18.12 24.08 -7.00
C PRO A 614 16.94 23.35 -6.36
N LEU A 615 17.26 22.46 -5.42
CA LEU A 615 16.29 21.85 -4.51
C LEU A 615 16.35 22.59 -3.16
N ARG A 616 15.19 22.90 -2.60
CA ARG A 616 15.01 23.59 -1.31
C ARG A 616 14.07 22.83 -0.40
N TYR A 617 14.30 22.89 0.90
CA TYR A 617 13.51 22.19 1.92
C TYR A 617 13.29 23.09 3.14
N LEU A 618 12.30 22.77 3.98
CA LEU A 618 11.94 23.53 5.19
C LEU A 618 13.15 23.93 6.06
N SER A 619 14.08 23.00 6.29
CA SER A 619 15.25 23.22 7.16
C SER A 619 16.31 24.16 6.58
N ASP A 620 16.29 24.45 5.27
CA ASP A 620 17.22 25.41 4.66
C ASP A 620 16.88 26.87 5.04
N TYR A 621 15.62 27.11 5.46
CA TYR A 621 15.09 28.42 5.87
C TYR A 621 14.94 28.57 7.38
N LYS A 622 15.56 27.67 8.17
CA LYS A 622 15.46 27.63 9.62
C LYS A 622 15.79 28.97 10.27
N ASP A 623 16.89 29.60 9.83
CA ASP A 623 17.42 30.83 10.44
C ASP A 623 16.67 32.08 9.92
N LEU A 624 16.24 32.08 8.64
CA LEU A 624 15.40 33.12 8.04
C LEU A 624 14.08 33.32 8.80
N THR A 625 13.47 32.20 9.18
CA THR A 625 12.10 32.18 9.73
C THR A 625 12.06 32.28 11.25
N GLY A 626 13.05 31.70 11.93
CA GLY A 626 13.00 31.40 13.36
C GLY A 626 12.43 30.01 13.69
N LEU A 627 12.47 29.02 12.78
CA LEU A 627 11.95 27.65 13.06
C LEU A 627 12.48 27.07 14.38
N GLY A 628 13.73 27.39 14.74
CA GLY A 628 14.35 26.93 15.99
C GLY A 628 13.55 27.26 17.25
N ASP A 629 12.79 28.36 17.23
CA ASP A 629 11.97 28.85 18.34
C ASP A 629 10.55 28.25 18.30
N LEU A 630 9.97 28.04 17.11
CA LEU A 630 8.65 27.41 16.92
C LEU A 630 8.61 25.94 17.40
N ASP A 631 7.45 25.47 17.87
CA ASP A 631 7.27 24.04 18.20
C ASP A 631 7.53 23.15 16.97
N VAL A 632 8.27 22.04 17.14
CA VAL A 632 8.54 21.10 16.04
C VAL A 632 7.25 20.49 15.48
N THR A 633 6.22 20.38 16.30
CA THR A 633 4.92 19.84 15.90
C THR A 633 4.18 20.70 14.88
N VAL A 634 4.51 22.00 14.74
CA VAL A 634 3.95 22.86 13.67
C VAL A 634 4.73 22.81 12.35
N TYR A 635 5.92 22.18 12.30
CA TYR A 635 6.78 22.19 11.10
C TYR A 635 6.07 21.61 9.86
N GLY A 636 5.34 20.49 10.02
CA GLY A 636 4.56 19.89 8.94
C GLY A 636 3.43 20.78 8.41
N LEU A 637 2.95 21.73 9.23
CA LEU A 637 1.94 22.71 8.84
C LEU A 637 2.56 23.79 7.94
N VAL A 638 3.76 24.26 8.30
CA VAL A 638 4.58 25.17 7.48
C VAL A 638 4.90 24.52 6.12
N ASP A 639 5.34 23.26 6.12
CA ASP A 639 5.61 22.51 4.88
C ASP A 639 4.37 22.37 4.00
N THR A 640 3.19 22.10 4.59
CA THR A 640 1.92 22.03 3.86
C THR A 640 1.60 23.36 3.18
N LEU A 641 1.73 24.48 3.91
CA LEU A 641 1.47 25.82 3.38
C LEU A 641 2.43 26.19 2.23
N VAL A 642 3.74 25.99 2.40
CA VAL A 642 4.73 26.31 1.36
C VAL A 642 4.55 25.41 0.13
N ALA A 643 4.34 24.10 0.31
CA ALA A 643 4.11 23.20 -0.82
C ALA A 643 2.79 23.48 -1.55
N SER A 644 1.75 23.97 -0.86
CA SER A 644 0.50 24.35 -1.52
C SER A 644 0.64 25.53 -2.49
N ARG A 645 1.68 26.36 -2.33
CA ARG A 645 1.86 27.62 -3.07
C ARG A 645 2.84 27.57 -4.25
N GLY A 646 3.43 26.42 -4.55
CA GLY A 646 4.30 26.24 -5.74
C GLY A 646 3.50 26.15 -7.04
N THR A 647 4.07 26.62 -8.15
CA THR A 647 3.41 26.72 -9.47
C THR A 647 2.82 25.37 -9.90
N MET A 648 3.67 24.36 -10.05
CA MET A 648 3.26 22.95 -10.16
C MET A 648 3.42 22.26 -8.80
N PHE A 649 2.60 21.25 -8.52
CA PHE A 649 2.73 20.39 -7.34
C PHE A 649 2.71 18.90 -7.71
N ALA A 650 3.68 18.12 -7.25
CA ALA A 650 3.68 16.66 -7.30
C ALA A 650 3.60 16.05 -5.90
N GLY A 651 2.46 15.45 -5.56
CA GLY A 651 2.25 14.74 -4.31
C GLY A 651 2.65 13.26 -4.37
N THR A 652 2.96 12.67 -3.22
CA THR A 652 2.85 11.21 -3.03
C THR A 652 1.36 10.84 -3.03
N TRP A 653 0.96 9.59 -3.32
CA TRP A 653 -0.42 9.08 -3.14
C TRP A 653 -0.59 8.09 -1.93
N PHE A 654 -1.84 7.83 -1.51
CA PHE A 654 -2.37 7.30 -0.23
C PHE A 654 -2.26 8.08 1.13
N SER A 655 -1.14 8.66 1.57
CA SER A 655 -1.10 9.47 2.83
C SER A 655 -2.10 10.66 2.88
N SER A 656 -2.51 11.11 4.06
CA SER A 656 -3.44 12.26 4.17
C SER A 656 -2.79 13.64 3.94
N PHE A 657 -1.45 13.72 3.92
CA PHE A 657 -0.68 15.00 3.83
C PHE A 657 -0.73 15.67 2.44
N SER A 658 -0.41 14.98 1.33
CA SER A 658 -0.60 15.55 -0.02
C SER A 658 -2.07 15.89 -0.27
N GLY A 659 -3.02 15.12 0.30
CA GLY A 659 -4.45 15.40 0.14
C GLY A 659 -4.81 16.78 0.66
N TYR A 660 -4.34 17.11 1.86
CA TYR A 660 -4.56 18.45 2.41
C TYR A 660 -3.84 19.55 1.63
N ILE A 661 -2.63 19.30 1.09
CA ILE A 661 -1.97 20.25 0.16
C ILE A 661 -2.86 20.50 -1.06
N VAL A 662 -3.44 19.45 -1.66
CA VAL A 662 -4.36 19.56 -2.81
C VAL A 662 -5.61 20.38 -2.44
N ARG A 663 -6.17 20.19 -1.24
CA ARG A 663 -7.29 21.03 -0.75
C ARG A 663 -6.91 22.50 -0.61
N LEU A 664 -5.74 22.79 -0.02
CA LEU A 664 -5.26 24.16 0.12
C LEU A 664 -5.03 24.83 -1.24
N ARG A 665 -4.45 24.14 -2.23
CA ARG A 665 -4.37 24.61 -3.63
C ARG A 665 -5.75 25.02 -4.15
N GLY A 666 -6.74 24.16 -3.91
CA GLY A 666 -8.14 24.43 -4.25
C GLY A 666 -8.76 25.63 -3.53
N TYR A 667 -8.45 25.85 -2.25
CA TYR A 667 -8.87 27.03 -1.50
C TYR A 667 -8.12 28.32 -1.90
N PHE A 668 -6.90 28.20 -2.45
CA PHE A 668 -6.14 29.29 -3.04
C PHE A 668 -6.56 29.62 -4.50
N GLY A 669 -7.61 28.99 -5.02
CA GLY A 669 -8.09 29.22 -6.38
C GLY A 669 -7.17 28.65 -7.48
N MET A 670 -6.30 27.68 -7.15
CA MET A 670 -5.35 27.08 -8.10
C MET A 670 -5.98 25.99 -8.97
N SER A 671 -5.58 25.94 -10.25
CA SER A 671 -6.02 24.97 -11.25
C SER A 671 -5.79 23.51 -10.82
N LYS A 672 -6.78 22.63 -11.08
CA LYS A 672 -6.63 21.19 -10.85
C LYS A 672 -5.55 20.57 -11.75
N PHE A 673 -5.33 21.15 -12.93
CA PHE A 673 -4.31 20.74 -13.91
C PHE A 673 -2.86 21.12 -13.52
N SER A 674 -2.68 21.86 -12.42
CA SER A 674 -1.36 22.15 -11.84
C SER A 674 -0.92 21.12 -10.78
N THR A 675 -1.70 20.06 -10.58
CA THR A 675 -1.71 19.26 -9.35
C THR A 675 -1.67 17.76 -9.67
N TYR A 676 -0.53 17.14 -9.39
CA TYR A 676 -0.15 15.81 -9.87
C TYR A 676 0.17 14.87 -8.71
N TYR A 677 0.29 13.58 -9.03
CA TYR A 677 0.93 12.59 -8.18
C TYR A 677 2.14 11.93 -8.87
N SER A 678 3.12 11.45 -8.11
CA SER A 678 4.34 10.82 -8.65
C SER A 678 4.19 9.35 -9.07
N TRP A 679 2.97 8.82 -9.06
CA TRP A 679 2.63 7.41 -9.27
C TRP A 679 1.87 7.24 -10.59
N LEU A 680 2.39 6.44 -11.52
CA LEU A 680 2.07 6.59 -12.94
C LEU A 680 0.57 6.33 -13.28
N GLU A 681 -0.12 5.36 -12.68
CA GLU A 681 -1.58 5.16 -12.89
C GLU A 681 -2.45 6.33 -12.35
N ARG A 682 -1.97 7.11 -11.37
CA ARG A 682 -2.75 8.18 -10.67
C ARG A 682 -2.15 9.58 -10.85
N LYS A 683 -1.09 9.69 -11.64
CA LYS A 683 -0.34 10.93 -11.88
C LYS A 683 -1.24 12.10 -12.25
N TYR A 684 -2.28 11.81 -13.03
CA TYR A 684 -3.28 12.76 -13.52
C TYR A 684 -4.64 12.68 -12.80
N PHE A 685 -4.75 12.03 -11.63
CA PHE A 685 -6.04 11.81 -10.97
C PHE A 685 -6.82 13.11 -10.69
N MET A 686 -6.14 14.20 -10.31
CA MET A 686 -6.81 15.49 -10.05
C MET A 686 -7.28 16.18 -11.34
N HIS A 687 -6.83 15.74 -12.52
CA HIS A 687 -7.13 16.37 -13.80
C HIS A 687 -8.52 16.01 -14.33
N THR A 688 -9.16 14.98 -13.77
CA THR A 688 -10.55 14.58 -14.06
C THR A 688 -11.49 15.01 -12.93
N TRP A 689 -12.69 15.48 -13.27
CA TRP A 689 -13.77 15.49 -12.27
C TRP A 689 -14.10 14.05 -11.87
N MET A 690 -14.36 13.86 -10.58
CA MET A 690 -14.90 12.62 -10.03
C MET A 690 -15.63 12.95 -8.73
N ASN A 691 -16.82 12.38 -8.54
CA ASN A 691 -17.61 12.62 -7.36
C ASN A 691 -17.10 11.80 -6.16
N ALA A 692 -17.36 12.30 -4.93
CA ALA A 692 -16.89 11.70 -3.68
C ALA A 692 -17.26 10.23 -3.47
N TRP A 693 -18.34 9.78 -4.11
CA TRP A 693 -18.94 8.45 -4.00
C TRP A 693 -18.60 7.50 -5.17
N GLU A 694 -17.91 7.98 -6.21
CA GLU A 694 -17.54 7.18 -7.39
C GLU A 694 -16.22 6.42 -7.19
N ALA A 695 -15.49 6.73 -6.12
CA ALA A 695 -14.27 6.04 -5.71
C ALA A 695 -14.30 5.71 -4.21
N SER A 696 -13.25 5.02 -3.76
CA SER A 696 -13.01 4.73 -2.34
C SER A 696 -13.10 6.01 -1.49
N LEU A 697 -13.96 6.02 -0.47
CA LEU A 697 -14.12 7.17 0.45
C LEU A 697 -12.79 7.63 1.08
N TRP A 698 -11.81 6.72 1.13
CA TRP A 698 -10.45 6.89 1.63
C TRP A 698 -9.48 7.59 0.65
N ALA A 699 -9.92 7.90 -0.58
CA ALA A 699 -9.06 8.58 -1.55
C ALA A 699 -8.63 9.96 -1.02
N ARG A 700 -7.37 10.32 -1.29
CA ARG A 700 -6.65 11.38 -0.55
C ARG A 700 -7.40 12.70 -0.45
N GLU A 701 -8.10 13.12 -1.51
CA GLU A 701 -8.81 14.40 -1.61
C GLU A 701 -9.70 14.42 -2.89
N TYR A 702 -10.78 15.20 -2.91
CA TYR A 702 -11.70 15.33 -4.07
C TYR A 702 -12.06 16.80 -4.39
N PRO A 703 -12.17 17.21 -5.67
CA PRO A 703 -12.49 18.58 -6.06
C PRO A 703 -13.76 19.21 -5.45
N THR A 704 -14.78 18.41 -5.12
CA THR A 704 -16.04 18.91 -4.51
C THR A 704 -15.85 19.56 -3.13
N GLY A 705 -14.69 19.39 -2.48
CA GLY A 705 -14.35 20.09 -1.23
C GLY A 705 -14.08 21.59 -1.37
N TRP A 706 -13.76 22.10 -2.57
CA TRP A 706 -13.45 23.52 -2.82
C TRP A 706 -13.99 24.08 -4.14
N THR A 707 -14.34 23.21 -5.08
CA THR A 707 -14.88 23.63 -6.38
C THR A 707 -16.29 24.18 -6.20
N SER A 708 -16.57 25.33 -6.77
CA SER A 708 -17.89 26.02 -6.74
C SER A 708 -18.50 26.30 -5.36
N ILE A 709 -17.81 26.03 -4.24
CA ILE A 709 -18.37 26.14 -2.88
C ILE A 709 -18.75 27.57 -2.44
N ASP A 710 -18.42 28.59 -3.24
CA ASP A 710 -18.79 29.99 -3.00
C ASP A 710 -20.22 30.33 -3.46
N GLY A 711 -20.89 29.41 -4.16
CA GLY A 711 -22.26 29.57 -4.67
C GLY A 711 -23.32 28.78 -3.88
N ASP A 712 -24.55 28.85 -4.41
CA ASP A 712 -25.76 28.28 -3.82
C ASP A 712 -26.24 27.00 -4.53
N GLU A 713 -25.61 26.62 -5.65
CA GLU A 713 -25.94 25.43 -6.43
C GLU A 713 -25.25 24.16 -5.88
N TYR A 714 -25.86 22.99 -6.14
CA TYR A 714 -25.24 21.70 -5.82
C TYR A 714 -24.06 21.41 -6.75
N VAL A 715 -22.90 21.03 -6.19
CA VAL A 715 -21.66 20.84 -6.95
C VAL A 715 -21.53 19.39 -7.44
N SER A 716 -21.86 19.17 -8.72
CA SER A 716 -21.73 17.87 -9.41
C SER A 716 -20.74 17.84 -10.58
N ASN A 717 -20.04 18.96 -10.84
CA ASN A 717 -18.93 19.07 -11.79
C ASN A 717 -18.01 20.26 -11.44
N ASP A 718 -16.85 20.34 -12.09
CA ASP A 718 -16.07 21.57 -12.16
C ASP A 718 -16.34 22.36 -13.44
N ARG A 719 -16.10 23.67 -13.39
CA ARG A 719 -16.19 24.59 -14.53
C ARG A 719 -14.83 24.79 -15.24
N GLU A 720 -13.84 23.93 -15.01
CA GLU A 720 -12.49 24.06 -15.59
C GLU A 720 -12.35 23.38 -16.96
N GLY A 721 -13.18 22.37 -17.23
CA GLY A 721 -13.23 21.67 -18.52
C GLY A 721 -12.03 20.76 -18.75
N THR A 722 -11.57 20.67 -20.00
CA THR A 722 -10.34 19.96 -20.42
C THR A 722 -9.33 20.94 -20.99
N LYS A 723 -8.11 20.96 -20.44
CA LYS A 723 -6.98 21.77 -20.92
C LYS A 723 -5.77 20.87 -21.18
N ASN A 724 -4.87 21.30 -22.06
CA ASN A 724 -3.56 20.67 -22.21
C ASN A 724 -2.64 21.18 -21.07
N PRO A 725 -2.22 20.34 -20.11
CA PRO A 725 -1.43 20.81 -18.96
C PRO A 725 0.01 21.23 -19.31
N PHE A 726 0.45 21.01 -20.55
CA PHE A 726 1.78 21.39 -21.05
C PHE A 726 1.75 22.53 -22.09
N GLU A 727 0.60 23.17 -22.28
CA GLU A 727 0.45 24.33 -23.16
C GLU A 727 1.39 25.46 -22.71
N GLY A 728 2.30 25.89 -23.60
CA GLY A 728 3.35 26.87 -23.29
C GLY A 728 4.58 26.36 -22.53
N ARG A 729 4.70 25.06 -22.19
CA ARG A 729 5.90 24.48 -21.55
C ARG A 729 6.86 23.74 -22.51
N ALA A 730 6.44 23.41 -23.73
CA ALA A 730 7.28 22.71 -24.70
C ALA A 730 8.20 23.65 -25.51
N SER A 731 9.41 23.93 -24.99
CA SER A 731 10.47 24.60 -25.76
C SER A 731 11.25 23.59 -26.62
N VAL A 732 11.17 23.74 -27.95
CA VAL A 732 11.97 22.96 -28.92
C VAL A 732 13.46 23.13 -28.65
N MET A 733 14.21 22.03 -28.55
CA MET A 733 15.68 22.07 -28.67
C MET A 733 16.08 21.90 -30.15
N PRO A 734 16.99 22.72 -30.70
CA PRO A 734 17.41 22.62 -32.11
C PRO A 734 18.28 21.40 -32.40
N GLU A 735 18.31 20.98 -33.66
CA GLU A 735 19.24 19.96 -34.17
C GLU A 735 20.70 20.45 -34.12
N PRO A 736 21.63 19.69 -33.51
CA PRO A 736 23.06 19.89 -33.70
C PRO A 736 23.49 19.26 -35.03
N ASN A 737 23.81 20.09 -36.03
CA ASN A 737 24.53 19.61 -37.21
C ASN A 737 25.96 19.23 -36.81
N GLY A 738 26.37 17.98 -37.06
CA GLY A 738 27.73 17.51 -36.81
C GLY A 738 27.86 16.01 -37.01
N GLU A 739 28.71 15.60 -37.95
CA GLU A 739 28.92 14.18 -38.30
C GLU A 739 30.03 13.53 -37.45
N HIS A 740 30.08 12.20 -37.54
CA HIS A 740 31.21 11.28 -37.32
C HIS A 740 31.44 10.55 -35.98
N GLU A 741 31.45 9.22 -36.18
CA GLU A 741 32.21 8.14 -35.53
C GLU A 741 31.71 7.47 -34.23
N ILE A 742 31.79 6.14 -34.26
CA ILE A 742 31.16 5.19 -33.33
C ILE A 742 32.24 4.25 -32.80
N THR A 743 32.85 4.58 -31.67
CA THR A 743 33.67 3.63 -30.89
C THR A 743 33.76 4.04 -29.42
N GLU A 744 32.81 3.56 -28.61
CA GLU A 744 33.06 2.90 -27.30
C GLU A 744 31.70 2.44 -26.73
N VAL A 745 31.49 1.11 -26.68
CA VAL A 745 30.15 0.49 -26.51
C VAL A 745 30.17 -0.49 -25.33
N LEU A 746 30.64 -0.04 -24.15
CA LEU A 746 30.90 -0.94 -23.01
C LEU A 746 30.34 -0.48 -21.63
N ASP A 747 30.03 0.80 -21.42
CA ASP A 747 29.66 1.30 -20.06
C ASP A 747 28.17 1.17 -19.69
N ASN A 748 27.27 0.86 -20.65
CA ASN A 748 25.83 0.84 -20.43
C ASN A 748 25.28 -0.54 -19.98
N ILE A 749 25.72 -1.02 -18.81
CA ILE A 749 25.08 -2.16 -18.11
C ILE A 749 24.71 -1.74 -16.68
N LYS A 750 23.41 -1.82 -16.33
CA LYS A 750 22.96 -1.60 -14.93
C LYS A 750 23.72 -2.52 -13.96
N PRO A 751 24.33 -1.99 -12.88
CA PRO A 751 25.19 -2.77 -11.98
C PRO A 751 24.45 -3.79 -11.12
N VAL A 752 23.12 -3.69 -11.02
CA VAL A 752 22.21 -4.58 -10.29
C VAL A 752 20.92 -4.77 -11.07
N ALA A 753 20.31 -5.96 -10.96
CA ALA A 753 18.98 -6.23 -11.50
C ALA A 753 17.91 -5.86 -10.44
N ARG A 754 16.93 -5.02 -10.82
CA ARG A 754 16.02 -4.35 -9.86
C ARG A 754 14.53 -4.42 -10.24
N GLY A 755 14.14 -5.23 -11.23
CA GLY A 755 12.78 -5.24 -11.80
C GLY A 755 12.30 -3.84 -12.21
N VAL A 756 10.98 -3.64 -12.20
CA VAL A 756 10.37 -2.29 -12.08
C VAL A 756 10.20 -1.96 -10.58
N SER A 757 11.25 -2.09 -9.76
CA SER A 757 11.15 -1.61 -8.38
C SER A 757 10.98 -0.10 -8.34
N GLY A 758 11.74 0.63 -9.15
CA GLY A 758 11.80 2.10 -9.20
C GLY A 758 12.24 2.77 -7.88
N LEU A 759 12.27 2.03 -6.78
CA LEU A 759 12.73 2.46 -5.46
C LEU A 759 14.23 2.77 -5.48
N PRO A 760 14.72 3.73 -4.67
CA PRO A 760 16.14 4.11 -4.57
C PRO A 760 16.97 2.98 -3.98
N LEU A 761 18.27 2.99 -4.25
CA LEU A 761 19.20 1.98 -3.73
C LEU A 761 19.15 1.88 -2.18
N ASP A 762 18.90 2.99 -1.48
CA ASP A 762 18.73 3.06 -0.02
C ASP A 762 17.38 2.54 0.54
N GLN A 763 16.30 2.47 -0.25
CA GLN A 763 15.08 1.76 0.15
C GLN A 763 15.07 0.32 -0.35
N THR A 764 15.81 0.02 -1.42
CA THR A 764 16.10 -1.35 -1.83
C THR A 764 17.28 -1.92 -1.04
N LYS A 765 17.17 -1.93 0.29
CA LYS A 765 18.21 -2.46 1.20
C LYS A 765 18.57 -3.93 0.92
N ALA A 766 17.70 -4.64 0.21
CA ALA A 766 17.92 -5.97 -0.32
C ALA A 766 19.03 -6.10 -1.37
N VAL A 767 19.32 -5.03 -2.12
CA VAL A 767 20.31 -5.04 -3.22
C VAL A 767 21.56 -4.21 -2.91
N VAL A 768 21.71 -3.73 -1.67
CA VAL A 768 22.98 -3.18 -1.18
C VAL A 768 24.00 -4.32 -1.11
N GLY A 769 25.16 -4.15 -1.74
CA GLY A 769 26.17 -5.21 -1.92
C GLY A 769 25.87 -6.20 -3.06
N ALA A 770 24.68 -6.13 -3.67
CA ALA A 770 24.34 -6.99 -4.80
C ALA A 770 25.12 -6.60 -6.06
N LYS A 771 25.23 -7.54 -6.99
CA LYS A 771 25.63 -7.28 -8.38
C LYS A 771 24.72 -8.02 -9.34
N ARG A 772 24.48 -7.46 -10.51
CA ARG A 772 23.83 -8.17 -11.63
C ARG A 772 24.64 -9.43 -11.94
N ALA A 773 23.99 -10.58 -12.03
CA ALA A 773 24.68 -11.84 -12.25
C ALA A 773 25.36 -11.90 -13.63
N GLN A 774 26.46 -12.64 -13.74
CA GLN A 774 27.11 -12.94 -15.02
C GLN A 774 26.64 -14.30 -15.52
N ILE A 775 26.19 -14.36 -16.79
CA ILE A 775 25.75 -15.61 -17.41
C ILE A 775 26.97 -16.34 -17.97
N THR A 776 27.22 -17.57 -17.52
CA THR A 776 28.30 -18.39 -18.06
C THR A 776 27.99 -18.79 -19.51
N CYS A 777 28.66 -18.16 -20.46
CA CYS A 777 28.47 -18.33 -21.90
C CYS A 777 29.78 -18.01 -22.63
N ASP A 778 29.88 -18.40 -23.89
CA ASP A 778 30.98 -18.09 -24.82
C ASP A 778 30.89 -16.68 -25.44
N HIS A 779 29.79 -15.96 -25.18
CA HIS A 779 29.57 -14.54 -25.49
C HIS A 779 29.03 -13.82 -24.24
N ASP A 780 29.31 -12.53 -24.04
CA ASP A 780 28.74 -11.80 -22.90
C ASP A 780 27.26 -11.43 -23.12
N VAL A 781 26.40 -12.38 -22.77
CA VAL A 781 24.95 -12.21 -22.77
C VAL A 781 24.40 -11.75 -21.41
N SER A 782 25.25 -11.23 -20.50
CA SER A 782 24.86 -10.89 -19.11
C SER A 782 23.78 -9.80 -19.01
N LYS A 783 23.51 -9.06 -20.10
CA LYS A 783 22.31 -8.23 -20.25
C LYS A 783 20.98 -8.99 -20.12
N LEU A 784 20.98 -10.32 -20.27
CA LEU A 784 19.83 -11.20 -20.00
C LEU A 784 19.73 -11.67 -18.53
N ALA A 785 20.68 -11.33 -17.66
CA ALA A 785 20.55 -11.62 -16.24
C ALA A 785 19.51 -10.67 -15.62
N TYR A 786 18.33 -11.19 -15.27
CA TYR A 786 17.33 -10.45 -14.48
C TYR A 786 17.51 -10.63 -12.96
N TRP A 787 18.49 -11.44 -12.55
CA TRP A 787 18.82 -11.72 -11.15
C TRP A 787 20.15 -11.09 -10.72
N ASN A 788 20.34 -11.06 -9.41
CA ASN A 788 21.60 -10.66 -8.79
C ASN A 788 22.41 -11.88 -8.34
N GLU A 789 23.71 -11.87 -8.58
CA GLU A 789 24.69 -12.75 -7.92
C GLU A 789 26.04 -12.00 -7.74
N PRO A 790 26.52 -11.82 -6.50
CA PRO A 790 25.83 -12.08 -5.24
C PRO A 790 24.54 -11.25 -5.11
N GLN A 791 23.57 -11.79 -4.38
CA GLN A 791 22.44 -10.99 -3.88
C GLN A 791 22.95 -10.08 -2.76
N GLY A 792 22.20 -9.02 -2.42
CA GLY A 792 22.71 -8.01 -1.48
C GLY A 792 22.95 -8.58 -0.09
N ASP A 793 23.86 -7.95 0.66
CA ASP A 793 24.51 -8.52 1.85
C ASP A 793 23.51 -9.06 2.88
N ARG A 794 22.40 -8.35 3.07
CA ARG A 794 21.30 -8.76 3.94
C ARG A 794 20.58 -10.01 3.43
N ASP A 795 20.23 -10.03 2.15
CA ASP A 795 19.48 -11.13 1.52
C ASP A 795 20.39 -12.35 1.27
N TYR A 796 21.71 -12.15 1.22
CA TYR A 796 22.73 -13.21 1.26
C TYR A 796 23.00 -13.74 2.68
N SER A 797 22.92 -12.90 3.71
CA SER A 797 23.04 -13.31 5.13
C SER A 797 21.72 -13.78 5.76
N PHE A 798 20.60 -13.67 5.04
CA PHE A 798 19.27 -13.98 5.54
C PHE A 798 19.13 -15.45 5.98
N MET A 799 18.51 -15.63 7.15
CA MET A 799 18.06 -16.92 7.67
C MET A 799 16.65 -16.78 8.21
N THR A 800 15.74 -17.68 7.84
CA THR A 800 14.35 -17.65 8.32
C THR A 800 14.27 -17.73 9.86
N PRO A 801 13.38 -16.97 10.52
CA PRO A 801 13.14 -17.08 11.96
C PRO A 801 12.43 -18.40 12.34
N TYR A 802 11.80 -19.09 11.38
CA TYR A 802 11.03 -20.31 11.61
C TYR A 802 11.86 -21.61 11.50
N GLN A 803 13.14 -21.51 11.13
CA GLN A 803 14.05 -22.66 11.17
C GLN A 803 14.34 -23.05 12.62
N ASP A 804 14.30 -24.36 12.90
CA ASP A 804 14.70 -24.93 14.16
C ASP A 804 16.22 -24.81 14.35
N LYS A 805 16.66 -23.95 15.27
CA LYS A 805 18.08 -23.61 15.49
C LYS A 805 18.75 -24.46 16.58
N THR A 806 18.00 -25.35 17.21
CA THR A 806 18.43 -26.21 18.31
C THR A 806 19.57 -27.15 17.89
N PRO A 807 20.78 -27.04 18.47
CA PRO A 807 21.93 -27.85 18.06
C PRO A 807 21.70 -29.36 18.23
N GLY A 808 22.13 -30.14 17.24
CA GLY A 808 22.05 -31.60 17.30
C GLY A 808 20.68 -32.23 17.01
N LEU A 809 19.63 -31.42 16.75
CA LEU A 809 18.36 -31.97 16.26
C LEU A 809 18.53 -32.68 14.91
N LYS A 810 17.74 -33.73 14.72
CA LYS A 810 17.59 -34.36 13.41
C LYS A 810 16.84 -33.42 12.44
N PRO A 811 17.22 -33.36 11.15
CA PRO A 811 16.62 -32.43 10.20
C PRO A 811 15.13 -32.72 9.96
N LYS A 812 14.35 -31.63 9.85
CA LYS A 812 12.96 -31.62 9.38
C LYS A 812 12.91 -31.54 7.85
N TYR A 813 11.94 -32.22 7.24
CA TYR A 813 11.86 -32.43 5.79
C TYR A 813 10.54 -31.94 5.17
N LEU A 814 10.61 -31.42 3.95
CA LEU A 814 9.44 -31.16 3.11
C LEU A 814 9.54 -32.00 1.83
N ALA A 815 8.55 -32.86 1.58
CA ALA A 815 8.41 -33.63 0.34
C ALA A 815 7.12 -33.23 -0.38
N PHE A 816 7.04 -33.50 -1.69
CA PHE A 816 5.85 -33.17 -2.48
C PHE A 816 5.66 -34.09 -3.69
N SER A 817 4.45 -34.15 -4.22
CA SER A 817 4.16 -34.71 -5.55
C SER A 817 4.09 -33.61 -6.61
N MET A 818 4.49 -33.93 -7.84
CA MET A 818 4.59 -32.97 -8.96
C MET A 818 3.22 -32.72 -9.61
N ASP A 819 2.90 -31.47 -9.97
CA ASP A 819 1.65 -31.15 -10.70
C ASP A 819 1.54 -31.96 -12.01
N PRO A 820 0.36 -32.50 -12.35
CA PRO A 820 0.21 -33.33 -13.55
C PRO A 820 0.15 -32.55 -14.88
N GLY A 821 0.18 -31.22 -14.85
CA GLY A 821 0.11 -30.34 -16.03
C GLY A 821 1.44 -30.14 -16.76
N GLY A 822 1.46 -29.15 -17.67
CA GLY A 822 2.65 -28.74 -18.42
C GLY A 822 3.70 -28.03 -17.56
N PHE A 823 4.90 -27.81 -18.11
CA PHE A 823 6.05 -27.31 -17.34
C PHE A 823 5.79 -26.03 -16.53
N ASN A 824 5.08 -25.03 -17.08
CA ASN A 824 4.78 -23.81 -16.32
C ASN A 824 3.85 -24.06 -15.11
N ASN A 825 3.01 -25.10 -15.14
CA ASN A 825 2.21 -25.52 -13.99
C ASN A 825 3.06 -26.26 -12.95
N ILE A 826 4.00 -27.08 -13.42
CA ILE A 826 5.01 -27.73 -12.57
C ILE A 826 5.89 -26.67 -11.89
N ARG A 827 6.32 -25.63 -12.61
CA ARG A 827 7.05 -24.46 -12.08
C ARG A 827 6.26 -23.74 -11.00
N MET A 828 5.00 -23.36 -11.27
CA MET A 828 4.14 -22.69 -10.27
C MET A 828 3.96 -23.54 -8.99
N SER A 829 3.67 -24.83 -9.14
CA SER A 829 3.58 -25.76 -8.00
C SER A 829 4.90 -25.93 -7.26
N MET A 830 6.02 -25.88 -7.98
CA MET A 830 7.36 -25.96 -7.42
C MET A 830 7.70 -24.70 -6.62
N GLU A 831 7.46 -23.51 -7.16
CA GLU A 831 7.72 -22.22 -6.50
C GLU A 831 7.01 -22.14 -5.14
N ILE A 832 5.74 -22.53 -5.08
CA ILE A 832 4.96 -22.63 -3.82
C ILE A 832 5.66 -23.53 -2.80
N VAL A 833 6.07 -24.74 -3.21
CA VAL A 833 6.66 -25.72 -2.29
C VAL A 833 8.08 -25.35 -1.86
N PHE A 834 8.88 -24.78 -2.77
CA PHE A 834 10.22 -24.27 -2.47
C PHE A 834 10.16 -23.12 -1.46
N LEU A 835 9.18 -22.21 -1.59
CA LEU A 835 8.90 -21.19 -0.58
C LEU A 835 8.58 -21.83 0.77
N ILE A 836 7.64 -22.79 0.81
CA ILE A 836 7.27 -23.45 2.08
C ILE A 836 8.50 -24.09 2.74
N ALA A 837 9.41 -24.73 2.00
CA ALA A 837 10.65 -25.28 2.56
C ALA A 837 11.61 -24.20 3.07
N ALA A 838 11.88 -23.17 2.27
CA ALA A 838 12.79 -22.08 2.60
C ALA A 838 12.29 -21.24 3.80
N VAL A 839 10.99 -21.03 3.89
CA VAL A 839 10.29 -20.38 5.00
C VAL A 839 10.36 -21.24 6.25
N THR A 840 10.02 -22.52 6.19
CA THR A 840 10.03 -23.43 7.36
C THR A 840 11.44 -23.88 7.78
N GLY A 841 12.48 -23.53 7.01
CA GLY A 841 13.86 -23.92 7.27
C GLY A 841 14.14 -25.41 7.04
N ARG A 842 13.25 -26.10 6.30
CA ARG A 842 13.31 -27.55 6.06
C ARG A 842 14.30 -27.93 4.99
N THR A 843 14.83 -29.15 5.10
CA THR A 843 15.49 -29.79 3.97
C THR A 843 14.41 -30.21 2.97
N LEU A 844 14.46 -29.65 1.76
CA LEU A 844 13.54 -30.00 0.69
C LEU A 844 13.97 -31.33 0.05
N VAL A 845 13.03 -32.26 -0.06
CA VAL A 845 13.20 -33.53 -0.76
C VAL A 845 12.56 -33.40 -2.13
N LEU A 846 13.38 -33.40 -3.20
CA LEU A 846 12.85 -33.38 -4.55
C LEU A 846 12.11 -34.69 -4.86
N PRO A 847 10.95 -34.66 -5.55
CA PRO A 847 10.32 -35.88 -6.04
C PRO A 847 11.27 -36.60 -7.01
N PRO A 848 11.20 -37.94 -7.11
CA PRO A 848 11.99 -38.69 -8.09
C PRO A 848 11.76 -38.20 -9.52
N ASP A 849 12.80 -38.31 -10.32
CA ASP A 849 12.79 -38.11 -11.77
C ASP A 849 11.60 -38.84 -12.42
N GLN A 850 10.78 -38.11 -13.17
CA GLN A 850 9.55 -38.68 -13.74
C GLN A 850 9.18 -38.06 -15.11
N PRO A 851 8.32 -38.71 -15.92
CA PRO A 851 7.98 -38.24 -17.26
C PRO A 851 6.97 -37.08 -17.20
N MET A 852 7.47 -35.85 -17.20
CA MET A 852 6.66 -34.61 -17.26
C MET A 852 5.77 -34.57 -18.51
N TYR A 853 4.78 -33.67 -18.52
CA TYR A 853 3.92 -33.42 -19.69
C TYR A 853 4.65 -32.54 -20.71
N LEU A 854 4.57 -32.91 -21.99
CA LEU A 854 5.23 -32.29 -23.15
C LEU A 854 6.78 -32.22 -23.13
N LEU A 855 7.45 -32.53 -22.02
CA LEU A 855 8.92 -32.62 -21.92
C LEU A 855 9.40 -34.07 -21.95
N ARG A 856 9.44 -34.66 -23.15
CA ARG A 856 9.93 -36.04 -23.41
C ARG A 856 10.70 -36.15 -24.73
N ASN A 857 11.33 -35.06 -25.14
CA ASN A 857 11.94 -34.89 -26.46
C ASN A 857 13.34 -35.53 -26.56
N ASP A 858 13.96 -35.80 -25.40
CA ASP A 858 15.17 -36.60 -25.30
C ASP A 858 14.82 -38.10 -25.44
N PRO A 859 15.33 -38.81 -26.46
CA PRO A 859 15.08 -40.22 -26.65
C PRO A 859 15.85 -41.10 -25.66
N THR A 860 16.93 -40.59 -25.04
CA THR A 860 17.87 -41.33 -24.19
C THR A 860 17.43 -41.34 -22.73
N ASN A 861 17.07 -40.19 -22.15
CA ASN A 861 16.45 -40.10 -20.83
C ASN A 861 15.05 -39.48 -20.91
N LYS A 862 14.02 -40.27 -20.59
CA LYS A 862 12.59 -39.87 -20.67
C LYS A 862 11.99 -39.46 -19.32
N ARG A 863 12.85 -39.24 -18.32
CA ARG A 863 12.51 -38.71 -17.00
C ARG A 863 13.35 -37.46 -16.73
N ARG A 864 12.84 -36.54 -15.92
CA ARG A 864 13.59 -35.37 -15.44
C ARG A 864 13.22 -35.06 -13.99
N GLY A 865 14.21 -34.68 -13.20
CA GLY A 865 14.07 -33.98 -11.93
C GLY A 865 14.11 -32.46 -12.14
N LEU A 866 13.66 -31.71 -11.14
CA LEU A 866 13.51 -30.24 -11.26
C LEU A 866 14.87 -29.52 -11.34
N ALA A 867 15.93 -30.11 -10.77
CA ALA A 867 17.31 -29.61 -10.87
C ALA A 867 17.91 -29.68 -12.29
N GLY A 868 17.21 -30.30 -13.25
CA GLY A 868 17.58 -30.27 -14.68
C GLY A 868 17.17 -28.99 -15.42
N PHE A 869 16.45 -28.06 -14.78
CA PHE A 869 15.93 -26.85 -15.40
C PHE A 869 16.33 -25.54 -14.70
N PHE A 870 16.51 -25.58 -13.37
CA PHE A 870 16.88 -24.43 -12.54
C PHE A 870 18.27 -24.62 -11.92
N ASP A 871 18.99 -23.53 -11.65
CA ASP A 871 20.26 -23.63 -10.93
C ASP A 871 20.03 -23.81 -9.42
N MET A 872 20.08 -25.07 -8.98
CA MET A 872 20.08 -25.46 -7.56
C MET A 872 21.48 -25.79 -7.04
N GLN A 873 22.53 -25.47 -7.80
CA GLN A 873 23.91 -25.89 -7.55
C GLN A 873 24.84 -24.73 -7.17
N GLY A 874 24.50 -23.48 -7.44
CA GLY A 874 25.21 -22.33 -6.89
C GLY A 874 25.30 -22.36 -5.35
N GLU A 875 26.42 -21.93 -4.78
CA GLU A 875 26.62 -21.85 -3.32
C GLU A 875 25.59 -20.92 -2.66
N SER A 876 25.23 -19.84 -3.36
CA SER A 876 24.10 -18.96 -3.07
C SER A 876 22.81 -19.72 -2.81
N PHE A 877 22.48 -20.73 -3.62
CA PHE A 877 21.27 -21.53 -3.47
C PHE A 877 21.37 -22.46 -2.25
N LYS A 878 22.43 -23.29 -2.22
CA LYS A 878 22.68 -24.33 -1.20
C LYS A 878 22.71 -23.77 0.22
N LYS A 879 23.20 -22.54 0.40
CA LYS A 879 23.26 -21.84 1.69
C LYS A 879 21.87 -21.62 2.31
N ARG A 880 20.86 -21.31 1.50
CA ARG A 880 19.51 -20.89 1.96
C ARG A 880 18.46 -22.00 1.90
N VAL A 881 18.55 -22.93 0.95
CA VAL A 881 17.71 -24.13 0.94
C VAL A 881 18.58 -25.38 0.79
N LYS A 882 18.55 -26.23 1.81
CA LYS A 882 19.14 -27.56 1.76
C LYS A 882 18.21 -28.43 0.91
N VAL A 883 18.69 -28.89 -0.24
CA VAL A 883 17.94 -29.76 -1.16
C VAL A 883 18.63 -31.11 -1.25
N ILE A 884 17.86 -32.19 -1.14
CA ILE A 884 18.32 -33.56 -1.36
C ILE A 884 17.38 -34.30 -2.31
N SER A 885 17.87 -35.39 -2.93
CA SER A 885 17.03 -36.26 -3.74
C SER A 885 16.15 -37.16 -2.85
N MET A 886 15.05 -37.69 -3.40
CA MET A 886 14.27 -38.73 -2.73
C MET A 886 15.10 -39.98 -2.41
N GLU A 887 16.09 -40.31 -3.24
CA GLU A 887 17.01 -41.43 -3.00
C GLU A 887 17.90 -41.17 -1.77
N GLU A 888 18.50 -39.98 -1.66
CA GLU A 888 19.31 -39.60 -0.50
C GLU A 888 18.46 -39.56 0.77
N PHE A 889 17.25 -38.99 0.68
CA PHE A 889 16.30 -38.95 1.81
C PHE A 889 15.96 -40.36 2.32
N ILE A 890 15.61 -41.29 1.44
CA ILE A 890 15.28 -42.66 1.83
C ILE A 890 16.51 -43.38 2.37
N LYS A 891 17.67 -43.32 1.69
CA LYS A 891 18.92 -43.94 2.18
C LYS A 891 19.33 -43.45 3.56
N ARG A 892 19.17 -42.15 3.83
CA ARG A 892 19.56 -41.50 5.08
C ARG A 892 18.56 -41.77 6.21
N GLU A 893 17.27 -41.57 5.95
CA GLU A 893 16.26 -41.50 7.01
C GLU A 893 15.39 -42.77 7.12
N SER A 894 15.40 -43.67 6.13
CA SER A 894 14.70 -44.97 6.20
C SER A 894 15.61 -46.14 6.62
N ALA A 895 16.93 -45.94 6.62
CA ALA A 895 17.90 -46.93 7.10
C ALA A 895 17.85 -47.06 8.64
N PRO A 896 18.38 -48.16 9.23
CA PRO A 896 18.47 -48.31 10.69
C PRO A 896 19.21 -47.14 11.35
N GLY A 897 18.52 -46.40 12.22
CA GLY A 897 19.02 -45.19 12.88
C GLY A 897 18.48 -43.87 12.31
N GLY A 898 17.88 -43.88 11.11
CA GLY A 898 17.14 -42.75 10.53
C GLY A 898 15.85 -42.40 11.29
N GLN A 899 15.09 -41.41 10.81
CA GLN A 899 13.81 -40.99 11.44
C GLN A 899 12.59 -41.84 11.04
N PHE A 900 12.61 -42.44 9.86
CA PHE A 900 11.44 -43.04 9.19
C PHE A 900 11.73 -44.50 8.79
N VAL A 901 12.32 -45.23 9.74
CA VAL A 901 12.96 -46.55 9.52
C VAL A 901 12.00 -47.57 8.89
N LEU A 902 12.47 -48.23 7.83
CA LEU A 902 11.75 -49.28 7.12
C LEU A 902 12.28 -50.68 7.46
N HIS A 903 11.42 -51.70 7.25
CA HIS A 903 11.90 -53.08 7.17
C HIS A 903 12.82 -53.23 5.94
N PRO A 904 13.94 -53.97 6.01
CA PRO A 904 14.97 -53.98 4.95
C PRO A 904 14.45 -54.26 3.53
N SER A 905 13.45 -55.14 3.38
CA SER A 905 12.84 -55.43 2.08
C SER A 905 12.06 -54.24 1.49
N ALA A 906 11.43 -53.41 2.32
CA ALA A 906 10.74 -52.20 1.89
C ALA A 906 11.72 -51.02 1.67
N PHE A 907 12.81 -50.99 2.45
CA PHE A 907 13.91 -50.04 2.27
C PHE A 907 14.58 -50.19 0.89
N GLU A 908 14.91 -51.43 0.50
CA GLU A 908 15.59 -51.70 -0.78
C GLU A 908 14.69 -51.40 -1.98
N GLU A 909 13.41 -51.78 -1.90
CA GLU A 909 12.42 -51.44 -2.93
C GLU A 909 12.30 -49.92 -3.10
N LEU A 910 12.02 -49.17 -2.03
CA LEU A 910 11.81 -47.73 -2.10
C LEU A 910 13.09 -46.97 -2.48
N SER A 911 14.26 -47.42 -2.05
CA SER A 911 15.55 -46.88 -2.49
C SER A 911 15.75 -47.05 -3.99
N THR A 912 15.42 -48.21 -4.54
CA THR A 912 15.46 -48.48 -5.99
C THR A 912 14.45 -47.62 -6.75
N LEU A 913 13.20 -47.49 -6.26
CA LEU A 913 12.19 -46.65 -6.93
C LEU A 913 12.61 -45.18 -6.98
N ALA A 914 13.28 -44.69 -5.93
CA ALA A 914 13.73 -43.31 -5.84
C ALA A 914 15.02 -43.03 -6.62
N ARG A 915 15.95 -43.99 -6.68
CA ARG A 915 17.17 -43.95 -7.53
C ARG A 915 16.81 -43.94 -9.02
N GLU A 916 15.87 -44.78 -9.41
CA GLU A 916 15.56 -44.98 -10.83
C GLU A 916 14.52 -43.99 -11.34
N GLY A 917 13.57 -43.55 -10.50
CA GLY A 917 12.56 -42.57 -10.87
C GLY A 917 11.29 -43.19 -11.47
N CYS A 918 10.16 -42.56 -11.16
CA CYS A 918 8.82 -43.12 -11.42
C CYS A 918 8.47 -43.24 -12.92
N ASN A 919 7.57 -44.16 -13.25
CA ASN A 919 6.99 -44.33 -14.58
C ASN A 919 5.52 -44.77 -14.49
N LYS A 920 4.62 -44.11 -15.23
CA LYS A 920 3.17 -44.40 -15.30
C LYS A 920 2.80 -45.83 -15.70
N GLN A 921 3.74 -46.63 -16.22
CA GLN A 921 3.49 -47.95 -16.81
C GLN A 921 4.05 -49.15 -16.02
N GLN A 922 4.98 -48.95 -15.08
CA GLN A 922 5.61 -50.05 -14.32
C GLN A 922 5.96 -49.68 -12.87
N ILE A 923 6.46 -48.47 -12.62
CA ILE A 923 6.89 -48.00 -11.30
C ILE A 923 6.04 -46.78 -10.92
N SER A 924 4.86 -47.03 -10.35
CA SER A 924 4.03 -45.96 -9.83
C SER A 924 4.72 -45.28 -8.65
N CYS A 925 4.80 -43.95 -8.69
CA CYS A 925 5.16 -43.12 -7.53
C CYS A 925 4.25 -43.37 -6.31
N GLY A 926 3.11 -44.08 -6.48
CA GLY A 926 2.23 -44.55 -5.41
C GLY A 926 2.97 -45.09 -4.19
N LYS A 927 3.90 -46.04 -4.34
CA LYS A 927 4.63 -46.59 -3.17
C LYS A 927 5.43 -45.55 -2.38
N ILE A 928 6.02 -44.56 -3.07
CA ILE A 928 6.71 -43.44 -2.44
C ILE A 928 5.70 -42.48 -1.80
N HIS A 929 4.58 -42.20 -2.46
CA HIS A 929 3.49 -41.38 -1.92
C HIS A 929 2.87 -42.01 -0.66
N ASP A 930 2.61 -43.32 -0.67
CA ASP A 930 2.07 -44.09 0.45
C ASP A 930 3.05 -44.11 1.64
N TYR A 931 4.35 -44.23 1.36
CA TYR A 931 5.41 -44.07 2.35
C TYR A 931 5.42 -42.66 2.96
N LEU A 932 5.35 -41.61 2.13
CA LEU A 932 5.32 -40.22 2.59
C LEU A 932 4.02 -39.87 3.35
N VAL A 933 2.90 -40.51 3.04
CA VAL A 933 1.63 -40.44 3.82
C VAL A 933 1.74 -41.17 5.15
N LYS A 934 2.43 -42.32 5.18
CA LYS A 934 2.56 -43.15 6.38
C LYS A 934 3.44 -42.49 7.46
N PHE A 935 4.48 -41.76 7.04
CA PHE A 935 5.47 -41.17 7.96
C PHE A 935 5.44 -39.64 8.02
N GLY A 936 4.77 -38.98 7.09
CA GLY A 936 4.67 -37.52 7.02
C GLY A 936 3.24 -37.01 7.20
N VAL A 937 3.11 -35.82 7.79
CA VAL A 937 1.82 -35.13 7.86
C VAL A 937 1.49 -34.55 6.50
N THR A 938 0.24 -34.74 6.06
CA THR A 938 -0.30 -34.18 4.82
C THR A 938 -1.19 -32.98 5.17
N PRO A 939 -0.69 -31.74 5.07
CA PRO A 939 -1.48 -30.56 5.40
C PRO A 939 -2.63 -30.39 4.39
N ASN A 940 -3.82 -30.02 4.88
CA ASN A 940 -5.02 -29.82 4.07
C ASN A 940 -4.99 -28.43 3.38
N ILE A 941 -4.10 -28.29 2.41
CA ILE A 941 -3.79 -27.03 1.73
C ILE A 941 -3.89 -27.14 0.20
N THR A 942 -4.53 -26.17 -0.46
CA THR A 942 -4.65 -26.09 -1.93
C THR A 942 -4.60 -24.66 -2.45
N ALA A 943 -3.94 -24.48 -3.60
CA ALA A 943 -3.85 -23.19 -4.28
C ALA A 943 -4.96 -22.92 -5.31
N THR A 944 -5.86 -23.88 -5.57
CA THR A 944 -6.91 -23.76 -6.60
C THR A 944 -8.10 -22.90 -6.15
N HIS A 945 -7.83 -21.64 -5.86
CA HIS A 945 -8.81 -20.56 -5.59
C HIS A 945 -9.73 -20.74 -4.38
N HIS A 946 -9.61 -21.81 -3.59
CA HIS A 946 -10.44 -22.02 -2.39
C HIS A 946 -9.73 -21.63 -1.08
N GLN A 947 -8.40 -21.57 -1.07
CA GLN A 947 -7.59 -21.24 0.09
C GLN A 947 -6.46 -20.26 -0.25
N CYS A 948 -5.86 -19.74 0.81
CA CYS A 948 -4.62 -18.98 0.81
C CYS A 948 -3.73 -19.50 1.96
N LEU A 949 -2.42 -19.53 1.76
CA LEU A 949 -1.46 -19.89 2.80
C LEU A 949 -0.86 -18.63 3.40
N VAL A 950 -0.98 -18.47 4.71
CA VAL A 950 -0.59 -17.24 5.42
C VAL A 950 0.59 -17.51 6.33
N VAL A 951 1.68 -16.78 6.14
CA VAL A 951 2.89 -16.88 6.95
C VAL A 951 3.05 -15.61 7.76
N ASP A 952 2.97 -15.73 9.08
CA ASP A 952 2.91 -14.62 10.02
C ASP A 952 3.73 -14.96 11.27
N ASP A 953 4.63 -14.09 11.72
CA ASP A 953 5.50 -14.39 12.88
C ASP A 953 4.71 -14.39 14.19
N GLY A 954 3.70 -13.54 14.36
CA GLY A 954 2.77 -13.63 15.48
C GLY A 954 2.06 -14.99 15.53
N MET A 955 1.48 -15.41 14.40
CA MET A 955 0.74 -16.67 14.34
C MET A 955 1.67 -17.88 14.51
N TYR A 956 2.88 -17.83 13.95
CA TYR A 956 3.87 -18.88 14.12
C TYR A 956 4.44 -18.91 15.54
N GLN A 957 4.87 -17.77 16.09
CA GLN A 957 5.56 -17.73 17.37
C GLN A 957 4.63 -17.78 18.58
N ARG A 958 3.45 -17.15 18.48
CA ARG A 958 2.54 -16.82 19.59
C ARG A 958 1.11 -17.35 19.39
N GLY A 959 0.79 -17.96 18.25
CA GLY A 959 -0.56 -18.45 17.94
C GLY A 959 -1.60 -17.33 17.71
N ILE A 960 -1.15 -16.08 17.54
CA ILE A 960 -2.00 -14.90 17.33
C ILE A 960 -1.36 -14.09 16.19
N PRO A 961 -2.01 -13.91 15.03
CA PRO A 961 -1.42 -13.21 13.89
C PRO A 961 -1.10 -11.75 14.19
N ASP A 962 0.05 -11.28 13.71
CA ASP A 962 0.47 -9.88 13.83
C ASP A 962 -0.25 -8.97 12.83
N TYR A 963 -0.57 -9.46 11.62
CA TYR A 963 -1.32 -8.69 10.63
C TYR A 963 -2.49 -9.50 10.04
N PRO A 964 -3.51 -9.85 10.85
CA PRO A 964 -4.68 -10.63 10.40
C PRO A 964 -5.49 -9.95 9.30
N ASP A 965 -5.54 -8.61 9.26
CA ASP A 965 -6.29 -7.89 8.24
C ASP A 965 -5.64 -7.99 6.86
N ARG A 966 -4.31 -8.09 6.79
CA ARG A 966 -3.57 -8.35 5.56
C ARG A 966 -3.75 -9.79 5.08
N ALA A 967 -3.78 -10.75 6.00
CA ALA A 967 -4.16 -12.13 5.70
C ALA A 967 -5.56 -12.15 5.08
N LYS A 968 -6.54 -11.55 5.78
CA LYS A 968 -7.94 -11.42 5.36
C LYS A 968 -8.10 -10.68 4.02
N GLU A 969 -7.40 -9.57 3.80
CA GLU A 969 -7.42 -8.82 2.53
C GLU A 969 -6.99 -9.71 1.36
N PHE A 970 -5.81 -10.32 1.46
CA PHE A 970 -5.28 -11.21 0.43
C PHE A 970 -6.21 -12.38 0.13
N CYS A 971 -6.81 -12.97 1.16
CA CYS A 971 -7.71 -14.11 1.03
C CYS A 971 -9.13 -13.74 0.59
N SER A 972 -9.57 -12.50 0.82
CA SER A 972 -10.91 -12.02 0.45
C SER A 972 -11.17 -12.09 -1.06
N SER A 973 -10.12 -12.06 -1.89
CA SER A 973 -10.22 -12.15 -3.34
C SER A 973 -10.70 -13.54 -3.79
N GLY A 974 -12.02 -13.66 -3.95
CA GLY A 974 -12.69 -14.92 -4.27
C GLY A 974 -13.16 -15.72 -3.05
N ASN A 975 -13.30 -15.09 -1.87
CA ASN A 975 -13.78 -15.72 -0.63
C ASN A 975 -12.97 -16.96 -0.20
N ARG A 976 -11.65 -16.83 -0.13
CA ARG A 976 -10.72 -17.95 0.14
C ARG A 976 -10.55 -18.19 1.64
N GLU A 977 -10.50 -19.46 2.03
CA GLU A 977 -10.24 -19.89 3.41
C GLU A 977 -8.79 -19.57 3.81
N ILE A 978 -8.63 -19.02 5.01
CA ILE A 978 -7.35 -18.59 5.57
C ILE A 978 -6.65 -19.75 6.28
N VAL A 979 -5.57 -20.29 5.70
CA VAL A 979 -4.76 -21.33 6.35
C VAL A 979 -3.42 -20.75 6.79
N TYR A 980 -3.20 -20.64 8.09
CA TYR A 980 -1.94 -20.12 8.64
C TYR A 980 -0.86 -21.21 8.75
N VAL A 981 0.40 -20.82 8.53
CA VAL A 981 1.60 -21.59 8.85
C VAL A 981 1.94 -21.34 10.32
N THR A 982 1.49 -22.26 11.18
CA THR A 982 1.74 -22.23 12.63
C THR A 982 2.99 -23.03 13.02
N LYS A 983 3.31 -23.07 14.32
CA LYS A 983 4.27 -24.05 14.86
C LYS A 983 3.82 -25.49 14.65
N GLU A 984 2.53 -25.84 14.85
CA GLU A 984 2.06 -27.22 14.61
C GLU A 984 2.18 -27.60 13.12
N PHE A 985 2.02 -26.64 12.19
CA PHE A 985 2.31 -26.86 10.77
C PHE A 985 3.79 -27.22 10.55
N ASN A 986 4.73 -26.63 11.30
CA ASN A 986 6.17 -26.87 11.15
C ASN A 986 6.79 -27.84 12.20
N GLU A 987 6.00 -28.47 13.05
CA GLU A 987 6.47 -29.51 13.97
C GLU A 987 6.82 -30.85 13.30
N PRO A 988 5.98 -31.41 12.39
CA PRO A 988 6.18 -32.78 11.87
C PRO A 988 7.56 -32.99 11.27
N PRO A 989 8.32 -34.05 11.65
CA PRO A 989 9.65 -34.31 11.08
C PRO A 989 9.63 -34.47 9.55
N LEU A 990 8.51 -34.89 8.98
CA LEU A 990 8.22 -34.89 7.55
C LEU A 990 6.86 -34.24 7.29
N LEU A 991 6.83 -33.27 6.38
CA LEU A 991 5.61 -32.77 5.74
C LEU A 991 5.55 -33.30 4.30
N TYR A 992 4.37 -33.71 3.84
CA TYR A 992 4.14 -34.18 2.48
C TYR A 992 3.00 -33.41 1.78
N ILE A 993 3.35 -32.53 0.85
CA ILE A 993 2.37 -31.75 0.09
C ILE A 993 1.91 -32.55 -1.13
N GLN A 994 0.62 -32.90 -1.17
CA GLN A 994 0.02 -33.70 -2.24
C GLN A 994 -0.41 -32.83 -3.44
N ALA A 995 0.50 -31.98 -3.92
CA ALA A 995 0.24 -30.98 -4.95
C ALA A 995 -0.27 -31.54 -6.30
N ALA A 996 -0.14 -32.86 -6.55
CA ALA A 996 -0.70 -33.54 -7.71
C ALA A 996 -2.21 -33.87 -7.62
N LYS A 997 -2.82 -33.86 -6.42
CA LYS A 997 -4.23 -34.26 -6.22
C LYS A 997 -5.18 -33.06 -6.24
N PRO A 998 -6.37 -33.14 -6.87
CA PRO A 998 -7.31 -32.02 -6.96
C PRO A 998 -7.61 -31.25 -5.65
N PRO A 999 -7.97 -31.88 -4.52
CA PRO A 999 -8.31 -31.14 -3.28
C PRO A 999 -7.10 -30.54 -2.54
N THR A 1000 -5.88 -30.84 -2.97
CA THR A 1000 -4.62 -30.35 -2.38
C THR A 1000 -3.67 -29.80 -3.45
N ARG A 1001 -4.21 -29.39 -4.60
CA ARG A 1001 -3.43 -29.04 -5.79
C ARG A 1001 -2.75 -27.68 -5.62
N MET A 1002 -1.49 -27.56 -6.01
CA MET A 1002 -0.74 -26.29 -5.94
C MET A 1002 -0.69 -25.58 -7.30
N LEU A 1003 -1.86 -25.26 -7.87
CA LEU A 1003 -1.97 -24.50 -9.12
C LEU A 1003 -2.38 -23.04 -8.87
N ALA A 1004 -1.39 -22.21 -8.57
CA ALA A 1004 -1.45 -20.74 -8.59
C ALA A 1004 -0.02 -20.20 -8.71
N HIS A 1005 0.15 -18.92 -9.03
CA HIS A 1005 1.45 -18.28 -8.77
C HIS A 1005 1.71 -18.22 -7.26
N PHE A 1006 2.98 -18.36 -6.85
CA PHE A 1006 3.33 -18.42 -5.42
C PHE A 1006 2.87 -17.18 -4.65
N TYR A 1007 3.06 -15.98 -5.21
CA TYR A 1007 2.64 -14.71 -4.63
C TYR A 1007 1.10 -14.50 -4.66
N GLY A 1008 0.37 -15.31 -5.44
CA GLY A 1008 -1.10 -15.31 -5.50
C GLY A 1008 -1.76 -16.31 -4.55
N TYR A 1009 -0.95 -17.17 -3.91
CA TYR A 1009 -1.41 -18.19 -2.96
C TYR A 1009 -0.79 -18.05 -1.57
N ILE A 1010 0.51 -17.77 -1.48
CA ILE A 1010 1.22 -17.53 -0.23
C ILE A 1010 1.28 -16.02 0.02
N VAL A 1011 0.70 -15.57 1.12
CA VAL A 1011 0.92 -14.22 1.66
C VAL A 1011 1.78 -14.31 2.92
N PHE A 1012 2.87 -13.56 2.90
CA PHE A 1012 3.63 -13.23 4.09
C PHE A 1012 3.03 -11.98 4.69
N THR A 1013 2.78 -11.97 5.99
CA THR A 1013 2.15 -10.81 6.64
C THR A 1013 3.15 -9.70 6.96
N ASP A 1014 4.42 -10.03 7.20
CA ASP A 1014 5.51 -9.08 7.06
C ASP A 1014 5.83 -8.87 5.56
N PRO A 1015 5.72 -7.64 5.02
CA PRO A 1015 6.12 -7.33 3.66
C PRO A 1015 7.62 -7.44 3.38
N SER A 1016 8.47 -7.25 4.38
CA SER A 1016 9.93 -7.34 4.21
C SER A 1016 10.34 -8.78 3.95
N PHE A 1017 9.86 -9.68 4.81
CA PHE A 1017 9.94 -11.12 4.63
C PHE A 1017 9.26 -11.59 3.34
N GLY A 1018 8.08 -11.05 3.00
CA GLY A 1018 7.37 -11.39 1.77
C GLY A 1018 8.11 -11.01 0.49
N ASN A 1019 8.64 -9.80 0.43
CA ASN A 1019 9.46 -9.37 -0.70
C ASN A 1019 10.83 -10.06 -0.73
N TYR A 1020 11.43 -10.40 0.42
CA TYR A 1020 12.57 -11.31 0.46
C TYR A 1020 12.22 -12.63 -0.23
N PHE A 1021 11.05 -13.21 0.01
CA PHE A 1021 10.66 -14.45 -0.67
C PHE A 1021 10.30 -14.27 -2.16
N LYS A 1022 9.80 -13.10 -2.59
CA LYS A 1022 9.66 -12.79 -4.02
C LYS A 1022 11.02 -12.67 -4.72
N ARG A 1023 11.99 -11.96 -4.10
CA ARG A 1023 13.38 -11.88 -4.58
C ARG A 1023 14.08 -13.23 -4.54
N PHE A 1024 13.85 -14.05 -3.52
CA PHE A 1024 14.38 -15.40 -3.43
C PHE A 1024 13.97 -16.23 -4.65
N VAL A 1025 12.71 -16.13 -5.12
CA VAL A 1025 12.28 -16.79 -6.36
C VAL A 1025 12.94 -16.15 -7.59
N ARG A 1026 13.01 -14.82 -7.69
CA ARG A 1026 13.72 -14.14 -8.80
C ARG A 1026 15.18 -14.57 -8.89
N ASP A 1027 15.90 -14.45 -7.77
CA ASP A 1027 17.35 -14.48 -7.72
C ASP A 1027 17.96 -15.88 -7.55
N LEU A 1028 17.16 -16.90 -7.22
CA LEU A 1028 17.63 -18.27 -6.96
C LEU A 1028 16.76 -19.36 -7.62
N LEU A 1029 15.68 -19.02 -8.34
CA LEU A 1029 14.91 -19.95 -9.17
C LEU A 1029 14.87 -19.50 -10.64
N HIS A 1030 16.00 -18.96 -11.12
CA HIS A 1030 16.26 -18.74 -12.53
C HIS A 1030 16.61 -20.05 -13.25
N TYR A 1031 16.51 -20.03 -14.58
CA TYR A 1031 16.99 -21.13 -15.43
C TYR A 1031 18.52 -21.28 -15.39
N ARG A 1032 19.00 -22.47 -15.74
CA ARG A 1032 20.44 -22.78 -15.83
C ARG A 1032 21.13 -21.95 -16.94
N HIS A 1033 22.42 -21.65 -16.79
CA HIS A 1033 23.14 -20.68 -17.63
C HIS A 1033 23.15 -21.04 -19.13
N GLU A 1034 23.19 -22.32 -19.48
CA GLU A 1034 23.11 -22.78 -20.88
C GLU A 1034 21.82 -22.35 -21.60
N ILE A 1035 20.70 -22.20 -20.87
CA ILE A 1035 19.41 -21.76 -21.42
C ILE A 1035 19.46 -20.26 -21.75
N PHE A 1036 20.07 -19.45 -20.88
CA PHE A 1036 20.26 -18.01 -21.13
C PHE A 1036 21.34 -17.74 -22.18
N CYS A 1037 22.39 -18.57 -22.26
CA CYS A 1037 23.43 -18.49 -23.29
C CYS A 1037 22.83 -18.67 -24.69
N ALA A 1038 22.03 -19.73 -24.89
CA ALA A 1038 21.29 -19.95 -26.14
C ALA A 1038 20.33 -18.79 -26.48
N ALA A 1039 19.56 -18.32 -25.49
CA ALA A 1039 18.62 -17.21 -25.70
C ALA A 1039 19.32 -15.89 -26.06
N GLY A 1040 20.48 -15.59 -25.45
CA GLY A 1040 21.24 -14.37 -25.72
C GLY A 1040 21.72 -14.29 -27.16
N LYS A 1041 22.34 -15.37 -27.67
CA LYS A 1041 22.76 -15.47 -29.07
C LYS A 1041 21.61 -15.25 -30.05
N ILE A 1042 20.41 -15.75 -29.74
CA ILE A 1042 19.21 -15.56 -30.56
C ILE A 1042 18.76 -14.09 -30.53
N VAL A 1043 18.65 -13.48 -29.34
CA VAL A 1043 18.25 -12.07 -29.18
C VAL A 1043 19.20 -11.14 -29.94
N GLU A 1044 20.51 -11.40 -29.86
CA GLU A 1044 21.52 -10.61 -30.58
C GLU A 1044 21.47 -10.81 -32.09
N SER A 1045 21.21 -12.03 -32.56
CA SER A 1045 21.00 -12.32 -33.98
C SER A 1045 19.80 -11.56 -34.54
N ILE A 1046 18.69 -11.50 -33.79
CA ILE A 1046 17.49 -10.75 -34.18
C ILE A 1046 17.76 -9.24 -34.15
N GLN A 1047 18.45 -8.74 -33.11
CA GLN A 1047 18.79 -7.32 -32.96
C GLN A 1047 19.75 -6.81 -34.03
N ALA A 1048 20.67 -7.65 -34.51
CA ALA A 1048 21.56 -7.32 -35.62
C ALA A 1048 20.77 -7.07 -36.92
N ILE A 1049 19.87 -7.99 -37.28
CA ILE A 1049 19.01 -7.86 -38.47
C ILE A 1049 18.05 -6.67 -38.31
N ALA A 1050 17.45 -6.50 -37.13
CA ALA A 1050 16.55 -5.39 -36.83
C ALA A 1050 17.21 -4.01 -37.00
N LYS A 1051 18.49 -3.89 -36.63
CA LYS A 1051 19.28 -2.67 -36.81
C LYS A 1051 19.47 -2.29 -38.29
N GLU A 1052 19.64 -3.26 -39.18
CA GLU A 1052 19.71 -3.03 -40.64
C GLU A 1052 18.39 -2.47 -41.18
N HIS A 1053 17.26 -2.85 -40.57
CA HIS A 1053 15.92 -2.35 -40.87
C HIS A 1053 15.51 -1.10 -40.06
N GLY A 1054 16.44 -0.46 -39.34
CA GLY A 1054 16.21 0.78 -38.59
C GLY A 1054 15.54 0.60 -37.22
N PHE A 1055 15.29 -0.63 -36.77
CA PHE A 1055 14.74 -0.91 -35.45
C PHE A 1055 15.85 -1.14 -34.43
N LEU A 1056 16.25 -0.06 -33.76
CA LEU A 1056 17.24 -0.12 -32.68
C LEU A 1056 16.64 -0.70 -31.38
N PRO A 1057 17.43 -1.45 -30.59
CA PRO A 1057 17.13 -1.66 -29.17
C PRO A 1057 17.26 -0.35 -28.39
N ASP A 1058 16.72 -0.32 -27.18
CA ASP A 1058 16.88 0.78 -26.23
C ASP A 1058 18.25 0.78 -25.55
N SER A 1059 18.47 1.74 -24.65
CA SER A 1059 19.72 1.92 -23.89
C SER A 1059 20.04 0.77 -22.92
N GLU A 1060 19.16 -0.21 -22.75
CA GLU A 1060 19.34 -1.40 -21.92
C GLU A 1060 19.62 -2.66 -22.75
N GLY A 1061 19.63 -2.53 -24.09
CA GLY A 1061 19.75 -3.65 -25.01
C GLY A 1061 18.45 -4.44 -25.20
N ILE A 1062 17.29 -3.86 -24.85
CA ILE A 1062 15.97 -4.48 -24.98
C ILE A 1062 15.29 -3.98 -26.26
N GLY A 1063 14.46 -4.80 -26.90
CA GLY A 1063 13.75 -4.44 -28.12
C GLY A 1063 14.58 -4.65 -29.40
N GLY A 1064 14.38 -3.76 -30.38
CA GLY A 1064 14.74 -3.97 -31.79
C GLY A 1064 13.70 -4.78 -32.57
N PHE A 1065 12.98 -5.69 -31.92
CA PHE A 1065 11.91 -6.49 -32.53
C PHE A 1065 10.66 -6.48 -31.65
N ALA A 1066 9.50 -6.85 -32.17
CA ALA A 1066 8.33 -7.20 -31.35
C ALA A 1066 8.18 -8.73 -31.27
N SER A 1067 7.50 -9.23 -30.24
CA SER A 1067 7.34 -10.66 -29.99
C SER A 1067 5.88 -11.08 -29.86
N LEU A 1068 5.54 -12.27 -30.34
CA LEU A 1068 4.22 -12.87 -30.20
C LEU A 1068 4.35 -14.27 -29.57
N HIS A 1069 3.41 -14.65 -28.70
CA HIS A 1069 3.25 -16.03 -28.25
C HIS A 1069 1.82 -16.51 -28.52
N VAL A 1070 1.70 -17.37 -29.55
CA VAL A 1070 0.42 -17.84 -30.10
C VAL A 1070 0.24 -19.33 -29.79
N ARG A 1071 -0.70 -19.65 -28.90
CA ARG A 1071 -0.90 -20.98 -28.29
C ARG A 1071 -2.20 -21.62 -28.79
N ARG A 1072 -2.11 -22.56 -29.74
CA ARG A 1072 -3.25 -23.13 -30.49
C ARG A 1072 -3.50 -24.62 -30.26
N GLY A 1073 -2.50 -25.40 -29.83
CA GLY A 1073 -2.50 -26.88 -29.78
C GLY A 1073 -3.44 -27.52 -28.76
N ASP A 1074 -2.93 -28.12 -27.68
CA ASP A 1074 -3.72 -28.76 -26.61
C ASP A 1074 -4.49 -27.76 -25.71
N PHE A 1075 -4.46 -26.47 -26.05
CA PHE A 1075 -4.98 -25.40 -25.20
C PHE A 1075 -6.50 -25.47 -24.97
N GLN A 1076 -6.92 -25.50 -23.70
CA GLN A 1076 -8.30 -25.80 -23.31
C GLN A 1076 -9.30 -24.65 -23.53
N TYR A 1077 -8.84 -23.39 -23.54
CA TYR A 1077 -9.71 -22.23 -23.67
C TYR A 1077 -10.02 -21.91 -25.14
N LYS A 1078 -11.02 -22.62 -25.71
CA LYS A 1078 -11.42 -22.52 -27.12
C LYS A 1078 -11.59 -21.07 -27.63
N LYS A 1079 -12.17 -20.16 -26.82
CA LYS A 1079 -12.34 -18.73 -27.16
C LYS A 1079 -11.04 -17.99 -27.52
N MET A 1080 -9.89 -18.47 -27.02
CA MET A 1080 -8.58 -17.82 -27.21
C MET A 1080 -7.84 -18.35 -28.46
N LYS A 1081 -8.42 -19.31 -29.20
CA LYS A 1081 -7.81 -19.89 -30.41
C LYS A 1081 -8.20 -19.10 -31.67
N LEU A 1082 -7.84 -17.82 -31.68
CA LEU A 1082 -8.17 -16.90 -32.78
C LEU A 1082 -7.60 -17.38 -34.13
N SER A 1083 -8.20 -16.90 -35.22
CA SER A 1083 -7.71 -17.02 -36.59
C SER A 1083 -6.51 -16.11 -36.88
N ALA A 1084 -5.87 -16.32 -38.03
CA ALA A 1084 -4.72 -15.55 -38.48
C ALA A 1084 -5.05 -14.05 -38.64
N ASP A 1085 -6.18 -13.78 -39.30
CA ASP A 1085 -6.67 -12.43 -39.56
C ASP A 1085 -7.12 -11.72 -38.28
N GLU A 1086 -7.73 -12.42 -37.32
CA GLU A 1086 -8.02 -11.85 -36.00
C GLU A 1086 -6.73 -11.49 -35.25
N TRP A 1087 -5.73 -12.39 -35.23
CA TRP A 1087 -4.43 -12.10 -34.61
C TRP A 1087 -3.76 -10.85 -35.20
N PHE A 1088 -3.77 -10.70 -36.53
CA PHE A 1088 -3.20 -9.51 -37.17
C PHE A 1088 -4.05 -8.25 -36.90
N ASN A 1089 -5.38 -8.32 -37.13
CA ASN A 1089 -6.25 -7.15 -36.96
C ASN A 1089 -6.31 -6.64 -35.52
N ASN A 1090 -6.16 -7.52 -34.52
CA ASN A 1090 -6.16 -7.16 -33.11
C ASN A 1090 -4.82 -6.59 -32.62
N THR A 1091 -3.73 -6.66 -33.40
CA THR A 1091 -2.36 -6.30 -32.95
C THR A 1091 -1.64 -5.27 -33.81
N LYS A 1092 -2.06 -5.04 -35.06
CA LYS A 1092 -1.47 -4.07 -36.00
C LYS A 1092 -1.39 -2.61 -35.52
N ASP A 1093 -2.06 -2.25 -34.43
CA ASP A 1093 -2.02 -0.93 -33.77
C ASP A 1093 -0.89 -0.80 -32.73
N VAL A 1094 -0.23 -1.89 -32.33
CA VAL A 1094 0.89 -1.90 -31.37
C VAL A 1094 2.23 -2.32 -31.99
N LEU A 1095 2.18 -2.90 -33.19
CA LEU A 1095 3.33 -3.18 -34.05
C LEU A 1095 3.68 -1.94 -34.88
N LYS A 1096 4.97 -1.74 -35.22
CA LYS A 1096 5.39 -0.72 -36.19
C LYS A 1096 5.37 -1.29 -37.61
N GLU A 1097 5.16 -0.44 -38.61
CA GLU A 1097 5.21 -0.83 -40.02
C GLU A 1097 6.56 -1.49 -40.36
N ASN A 1098 6.55 -2.64 -41.04
CA ASN A 1098 7.73 -3.46 -41.39
C ASN A 1098 8.57 -3.96 -40.18
N GLU A 1099 8.06 -3.91 -38.95
CA GLU A 1099 8.79 -4.37 -37.76
C GLU A 1099 9.06 -5.88 -37.77
N ILE A 1100 10.24 -6.28 -37.29
CA ILE A 1100 10.61 -7.70 -37.16
C ILE A 1100 9.83 -8.33 -36.00
N LEU A 1101 9.23 -9.50 -36.27
CA LEU A 1101 8.39 -10.24 -35.31
C LEU A 1101 9.02 -11.60 -34.94
N TYR A 1102 9.36 -11.80 -33.66
CA TYR A 1102 9.71 -13.11 -33.13
C TYR A 1102 8.46 -13.84 -32.63
N ILE A 1103 8.14 -15.00 -33.19
CA ILE A 1103 6.90 -15.73 -32.90
C ILE A 1103 7.22 -17.06 -32.21
N SER A 1104 6.88 -17.13 -30.93
CA SER A 1104 6.81 -18.38 -30.18
C SER A 1104 5.45 -19.05 -30.40
N THR A 1105 5.42 -20.33 -30.76
CA THR A 1105 4.17 -21.06 -31.05
C THR A 1105 4.32 -22.57 -30.96
N ASP A 1106 3.24 -23.22 -30.54
CA ASP A 1106 2.99 -24.65 -30.82
C ASP A 1106 2.35 -24.91 -32.19
N GLU A 1107 2.00 -23.85 -32.94
CA GLU A 1107 1.59 -23.93 -34.34
C GLU A 1107 2.74 -24.34 -35.27
N LYS A 1108 2.49 -25.42 -36.02
CA LYS A 1108 3.43 -26.04 -36.96
C LYS A 1108 3.25 -25.49 -38.37
N ASP A 1109 2.04 -25.08 -38.74
CA ASP A 1109 1.78 -24.48 -40.04
C ASP A 1109 2.21 -23.01 -40.05
N LYS A 1110 3.32 -22.72 -40.73
CA LYS A 1110 3.86 -21.36 -40.82
C LYS A 1110 3.14 -20.48 -41.85
N SER A 1111 2.14 -21.00 -42.57
CA SER A 1111 1.19 -20.18 -43.36
C SER A 1111 0.14 -19.49 -42.49
N PHE A 1112 -0.09 -19.98 -41.26
CA PHE A 1112 -0.98 -19.31 -40.29
C PHE A 1112 -0.58 -17.86 -39.97
N PHE A 1113 0.69 -17.49 -40.21
CA PHE A 1113 1.20 -16.13 -39.99
C PHE A 1113 1.31 -15.30 -41.27
N ASP A 1114 0.77 -15.77 -42.39
CA ASP A 1114 0.83 -15.07 -43.68
C ASP A 1114 0.22 -13.66 -43.67
N PRO A 1115 -0.87 -13.34 -42.93
CA PRO A 1115 -1.35 -11.96 -42.82
C PRO A 1115 -0.31 -10.97 -42.30
N PHE A 1116 0.59 -11.39 -41.39
CA PHE A 1116 1.69 -10.55 -40.92
C PHE A 1116 2.76 -10.36 -42.02
N LYS A 1117 3.09 -11.40 -42.78
CA LYS A 1117 4.04 -11.31 -43.91
C LYS A 1117 3.50 -10.41 -45.03
N GLN A 1118 2.20 -10.52 -45.33
CA GLN A 1118 1.50 -9.71 -46.33
C GLN A 1118 1.44 -8.23 -45.93
N ALA A 1119 1.50 -7.93 -44.62
CA ALA A 1119 1.62 -6.58 -44.07
C ALA A 1119 3.08 -6.06 -43.96
N GLY A 1120 4.06 -6.75 -44.57
CA GLY A 1120 5.46 -6.32 -44.63
C GLY A 1120 6.35 -6.77 -43.46
N HIS A 1121 5.81 -7.49 -42.47
CA HIS A 1121 6.61 -7.96 -41.33
C HIS A 1121 7.51 -9.15 -41.68
N GLN A 1122 8.79 -9.06 -41.31
CA GLN A 1122 9.71 -10.21 -41.32
C GLN A 1122 9.50 -11.04 -40.04
N LEU A 1123 9.31 -12.35 -40.20
CA LEU A 1123 8.97 -13.25 -39.09
C LEU A 1123 10.11 -14.23 -38.80
N PHE A 1124 10.39 -14.45 -37.52
CA PHE A 1124 11.36 -15.43 -37.03
C PHE A 1124 10.74 -16.36 -35.98
N PHE A 1125 11.19 -17.61 -35.94
CA PHE A 1125 10.81 -18.66 -35.00
C PHE A 1125 12.07 -19.30 -34.40
N LEU A 1126 11.93 -20.08 -33.32
CA LEU A 1126 13.06 -20.80 -32.70
C LEU A 1126 13.90 -21.63 -33.72
N ASN A 1127 13.22 -22.27 -34.68
CA ASN A 1127 13.85 -23.12 -35.69
C ASN A 1127 14.78 -22.38 -36.67
N ASP A 1128 14.71 -21.05 -36.74
CA ASP A 1128 15.59 -20.25 -37.61
C ASP A 1128 16.99 -20.05 -36.97
N PHE A 1129 17.17 -20.48 -35.72
CA PHE A 1129 18.39 -20.30 -34.93
C PHE A 1129 18.99 -21.62 -34.41
N VAL A 1130 18.76 -22.74 -35.09
CA VAL A 1130 19.27 -24.08 -34.70
C VAL A 1130 20.74 -24.11 -34.25
N PRO A 1131 21.71 -23.41 -34.89
CA PRO A 1131 23.10 -23.40 -34.43
C PRO A 1131 23.30 -22.91 -32.99
N HIS A 1132 22.43 -22.04 -32.48
CA HIS A 1132 22.47 -21.54 -31.09
C HIS A 1132 21.87 -22.52 -30.08
N LEU A 1133 21.33 -23.66 -30.55
CA LEU A 1133 20.62 -24.68 -29.77
C LEU A 1133 21.37 -26.02 -29.76
N GLU A 1134 22.48 -26.15 -30.48
CA GLU A 1134 23.26 -27.38 -30.55
C GLU A 1134 23.88 -27.74 -29.19
N GLY A 1135 23.80 -29.03 -28.82
CA GLY A 1135 24.27 -29.54 -27.53
C GLY A 1135 23.36 -29.28 -26.32
N LEU A 1136 22.32 -28.44 -26.45
CA LEU A 1136 21.34 -28.18 -25.40
C LEU A 1136 20.34 -29.36 -25.25
N ASP A 1137 19.76 -29.55 -24.06
CA ASP A 1137 18.70 -30.54 -23.85
C ASP A 1137 17.46 -30.16 -24.70
N PRO A 1138 16.92 -31.04 -25.57
CA PRO A 1138 15.74 -30.73 -26.40
C PRO A 1138 14.44 -30.50 -25.59
N ASN A 1139 14.48 -30.68 -24.27
CA ASN A 1139 13.42 -30.28 -23.34
C ASN A 1139 13.58 -28.84 -22.80
N HIS A 1140 14.69 -28.14 -23.07
CA HIS A 1140 14.93 -26.74 -22.70
C HIS A 1140 14.34 -25.72 -23.69
N MET A 1141 13.91 -26.16 -24.87
CA MET A 1141 13.54 -25.28 -25.99
C MET A 1141 12.46 -24.24 -25.65
N GLY A 1142 11.40 -24.64 -24.93
CA GLY A 1142 10.36 -23.71 -24.49
C GLY A 1142 10.84 -22.69 -23.43
N MET A 1143 11.91 -23.01 -22.70
CA MET A 1143 12.54 -22.09 -21.74
C MET A 1143 13.37 -21.04 -22.49
N VAL A 1144 14.11 -21.45 -23.53
CA VAL A 1144 14.80 -20.53 -24.45
C VAL A 1144 13.80 -19.59 -25.12
N GLU A 1145 12.70 -20.11 -25.69
CA GLU A 1145 11.63 -19.29 -26.28
C GLU A 1145 11.03 -18.29 -25.27
N THR A 1146 10.84 -18.69 -24.01
CA THR A 1146 10.33 -17.79 -22.97
C THR A 1146 11.27 -16.59 -22.76
N VAL A 1147 12.59 -16.84 -22.71
CA VAL A 1147 13.58 -15.76 -22.56
C VAL A 1147 13.64 -14.88 -23.81
N VAL A 1148 13.73 -15.46 -25.02
CA VAL A 1148 13.79 -14.68 -26.27
C VAL A 1148 12.53 -13.82 -26.46
N ALA A 1149 11.34 -14.40 -26.29
CA ALA A 1149 10.07 -13.68 -26.42
C ALA A 1149 9.92 -12.55 -25.38
N SER A 1150 10.59 -12.64 -24.23
CA SER A 1150 10.57 -11.57 -23.23
C SER A 1150 11.28 -10.29 -23.68
N GLN A 1151 12.23 -10.34 -24.62
CA GLN A 1151 13.07 -9.20 -24.99
C GLN A 1151 12.46 -8.27 -26.06
N GLY A 1152 11.31 -8.60 -26.64
CA GLY A 1152 10.67 -7.76 -27.65
C GLY A 1152 10.22 -6.39 -27.11
N ARG A 1153 10.30 -5.33 -27.92
CA ARG A 1153 9.80 -3.98 -27.61
C ARG A 1153 8.37 -4.04 -27.12
N VAL A 1154 7.51 -4.69 -27.90
CA VAL A 1154 6.14 -5.09 -27.56
C VAL A 1154 6.06 -6.61 -27.57
N PHE A 1155 5.30 -7.17 -26.64
CA PHE A 1155 4.94 -8.58 -26.59
C PHE A 1155 3.43 -8.75 -26.72
N VAL A 1156 2.95 -9.71 -27.50
CA VAL A 1156 1.53 -10.12 -27.53
C VAL A 1156 1.40 -11.61 -27.22
N GLY A 1157 0.87 -11.93 -26.05
CA GLY A 1157 0.63 -13.31 -25.62
C GLY A 1157 -0.76 -13.84 -25.98
N THR A 1158 -0.98 -15.12 -25.69
CA THR A 1158 -2.33 -15.74 -25.62
C THR A 1158 -2.82 -15.71 -24.17
N PHE A 1159 -3.99 -15.11 -23.88
CA PHE A 1159 -4.53 -15.04 -22.51
C PHE A 1159 -4.86 -16.43 -21.96
N ARG A 1160 -4.83 -16.60 -20.63
CA ARG A 1160 -4.95 -17.88 -19.90
C ARG A 1160 -3.87 -18.93 -20.19
N SER A 1161 -2.84 -18.62 -20.97
CA SER A 1161 -1.68 -19.50 -21.14
C SER A 1161 -0.60 -19.19 -20.11
N THR A 1162 -0.28 -20.17 -19.26
CA THR A 1162 0.76 -20.07 -18.22
C THR A 1162 2.17 -19.86 -18.78
N PHE A 1163 2.37 -20.07 -20.08
CA PHE A 1163 3.57 -19.71 -20.84
C PHE A 1163 3.60 -18.21 -21.19
N SER A 1164 2.50 -17.65 -21.71
CA SER A 1164 2.36 -16.18 -21.89
C SER A 1164 2.50 -15.44 -20.55
N GLY A 1165 1.95 -16.02 -19.49
CA GLY A 1165 2.12 -15.55 -18.13
C GLY A 1165 3.61 -15.45 -17.79
N TYR A 1166 4.36 -16.55 -17.87
CA TYR A 1166 5.77 -16.50 -17.48
C TYR A 1166 6.62 -15.55 -18.33
N ILE A 1167 6.32 -15.38 -19.62
CA ILE A 1167 6.96 -14.32 -20.44
C ILE A 1167 6.70 -12.94 -19.84
N ASN A 1168 5.47 -12.61 -19.44
CA ASN A 1168 5.16 -11.36 -18.76
C ASN A 1168 5.88 -11.23 -17.41
N ARG A 1169 6.07 -12.33 -16.65
CA ARG A 1169 6.90 -12.28 -15.42
C ARG A 1169 8.35 -11.93 -15.72
N LEU A 1170 8.95 -12.56 -16.74
CA LEU A 1170 10.31 -12.24 -17.17
C LEU A 1170 10.41 -10.78 -17.61
N ARG A 1171 9.49 -10.29 -18.45
CA ARG A 1171 9.42 -8.88 -18.87
C ARG A 1171 9.41 -7.93 -17.68
N GLY A 1172 8.63 -8.24 -16.65
CA GLY A 1172 8.58 -7.50 -15.40
C GLY A 1172 9.90 -7.54 -14.60
N TYR A 1173 10.58 -8.68 -14.53
CA TYR A 1173 11.92 -8.78 -13.93
C TYR A 1173 12.99 -8.01 -14.74
N TYR A 1174 12.86 -7.93 -16.07
CA TYR A 1174 13.73 -7.11 -16.93
C TYR A 1174 13.47 -5.60 -16.81
N GLY A 1175 12.41 -5.18 -16.10
CA GLY A 1175 12.05 -3.77 -15.97
C GLY A 1175 11.24 -3.22 -17.15
N ILE A 1176 10.71 -4.08 -18.02
CA ILE A 1176 9.92 -3.68 -19.18
C ILE A 1176 8.50 -3.33 -18.71
N SER A 1177 8.01 -2.13 -19.02
CA SER A 1177 6.64 -1.73 -18.68
C SER A 1177 5.60 -2.68 -19.27
N MET A 1178 4.61 -3.04 -18.47
CA MET A 1178 3.51 -3.92 -18.90
C MET A 1178 2.55 -3.24 -19.89
N MET A 1179 2.65 -1.91 -20.07
CA MET A 1179 2.03 -1.17 -21.18
C MET A 1179 2.57 -1.58 -22.57
N ASN A 1180 3.65 -2.37 -22.60
CA ASN A 1180 4.18 -3.03 -23.79
C ASN A 1180 3.88 -4.55 -23.82
N SER A 1181 2.96 -5.04 -22.98
CA SER A 1181 2.54 -6.44 -22.92
C SER A 1181 1.04 -6.55 -23.18
N TYR A 1182 0.67 -7.22 -24.26
CA TYR A 1182 -0.71 -7.35 -24.72
C TYR A 1182 -1.14 -8.81 -24.74
N TYR A 1183 -2.45 -9.03 -24.93
CA TYR A 1183 -2.99 -10.30 -25.39
C TYR A 1183 -3.65 -10.16 -26.76
N GLY A 1184 -3.69 -11.24 -27.54
CA GLY A 1184 -4.18 -11.23 -28.93
C GLY A 1184 -5.70 -11.08 -29.08
N ASP A 1185 -6.48 -11.32 -28.01
CA ASP A 1185 -7.93 -11.15 -27.99
C ASP A 1185 -8.33 -9.76 -27.47
N LEU A 1186 -9.33 -9.12 -28.11
CA LEU A 1186 -9.69 -7.73 -27.79
C LEU A 1186 -10.21 -7.52 -26.36
N GLU A 1187 -10.86 -8.54 -25.78
CA GLU A 1187 -11.44 -8.50 -24.42
C GLU A 1187 -10.35 -8.36 -23.35
N HIS A 1188 -9.27 -9.14 -23.46
CA HIS A 1188 -8.17 -9.14 -22.49
C HIS A 1188 -6.92 -8.40 -23.01
N LYS A 1189 -6.98 -7.78 -24.20
CA LYS A 1189 -5.83 -7.17 -24.89
C LYS A 1189 -4.95 -6.29 -24.00
N ARG A 1190 -5.58 -5.50 -23.12
CA ARG A 1190 -4.92 -4.57 -22.18
C ARG A 1190 -5.04 -5.01 -20.71
N ILE A 1191 -5.35 -6.27 -20.39
CA ILE A 1191 -5.45 -6.72 -18.98
C ILE A 1191 -4.08 -6.77 -18.26
N MET A 1192 -2.98 -6.63 -18.99
CA MET A 1192 -1.64 -6.39 -18.44
C MET A 1192 -1.33 -4.89 -18.25
N HIS A 1193 -2.26 -3.99 -18.60
CA HIS A 1193 -2.17 -2.55 -18.38
C HIS A 1193 -3.01 -2.11 -17.15
N GLU A 1194 -3.49 -3.06 -16.34
CA GLU A 1194 -4.29 -2.79 -15.14
C GLU A 1194 -3.85 -3.65 -13.92
N TRP A 1195 -3.59 -3.02 -12.76
CA TRP A 1195 -3.34 -3.76 -11.52
C TRP A 1195 -4.63 -4.20 -10.80
N SER A 1196 -5.35 -5.14 -11.42
CA SER A 1196 -6.34 -5.98 -10.74
C SER A 1196 -5.75 -6.65 -9.48
N ASN A 1197 -6.50 -6.82 -8.38
CA ASN A 1197 -6.04 -7.74 -7.30
C ASN A 1197 -5.86 -9.16 -7.87
N VAL A 1198 -4.96 -9.96 -7.30
CA VAL A 1198 -4.91 -11.41 -7.57
C VAL A 1198 -6.24 -12.01 -7.14
N ASN A 1199 -7.05 -12.45 -8.10
CA ASN A 1199 -8.45 -12.83 -7.93
C ASN A 1199 -8.68 -14.33 -8.26
N LEU A 1200 -9.94 -14.75 -8.39
CA LEU A 1200 -10.26 -16.07 -8.94
C LEU A 1200 -9.54 -16.27 -10.28
N ASP A 1201 -9.11 -17.50 -10.58
CA ASP A 1201 -8.28 -17.84 -11.76
C ASP A 1201 -6.78 -17.43 -11.63
N THR A 1202 -6.21 -17.54 -10.42
CA THR A 1202 -4.82 -17.24 -9.96
C THR A 1202 -3.62 -17.82 -10.76
N TYR A 1203 -3.85 -18.37 -11.96
CA TYR A 1203 -2.82 -18.84 -12.91
C TYR A 1203 -3.00 -18.27 -14.34
N ALA A 1204 -4.06 -17.50 -14.61
CA ALA A 1204 -4.50 -17.12 -15.95
C ALA A 1204 -3.62 -16.05 -16.64
N LYS A 1205 -3.26 -15.00 -15.90
CA LYS A 1205 -2.18 -14.06 -16.22
C LYS A 1205 -1.16 -14.08 -15.09
N GLU A 1206 -0.12 -13.29 -15.17
CA GLU A 1206 0.65 -12.91 -13.97
C GLU A 1206 0.12 -11.57 -13.44
N TRP A 1207 0.42 -11.27 -12.17
CA TRP A 1207 0.15 -9.97 -11.58
C TRP A 1207 1.45 -9.26 -11.21
N PRO A 1208 1.45 -7.91 -11.19
CA PRO A 1208 2.69 -7.15 -11.04
C PRO A 1208 3.30 -7.29 -9.63
N ASP A 1209 2.49 -7.78 -8.68
CA ASP A 1209 2.86 -8.33 -7.38
C ASP A 1209 4.13 -9.18 -7.37
N ALA A 1210 4.50 -9.84 -8.48
CA ALA A 1210 5.70 -10.67 -8.57
C ALA A 1210 7.01 -9.91 -8.83
N TRP A 1211 6.99 -8.68 -9.37
CA TRP A 1211 8.20 -7.98 -9.85
C TRP A 1211 8.24 -6.46 -9.65
N ILE A 1212 7.10 -5.76 -9.57
CA ILE A 1212 7.11 -4.32 -9.21
C ILE A 1212 7.37 -4.24 -7.69
N GLY A 1213 8.15 -3.25 -7.26
CA GLY A 1213 8.39 -2.95 -5.83
C GLY A 1213 9.22 -3.96 -5.03
N ILE A 1214 9.44 -5.18 -5.55
CA ILE A 1214 9.96 -6.34 -4.79
C ILE A 1214 11.34 -6.15 -4.18
N ASP A 1215 12.13 -5.16 -4.62
CA ASP A 1215 13.46 -4.90 -4.06
C ASP A 1215 13.47 -4.17 -2.71
N SER A 1216 12.30 -3.73 -2.24
CA SER A 1216 12.15 -3.09 -0.92
C SER A 1216 11.55 -4.00 0.15
N ASP A 1217 11.55 -3.51 1.40
CA ASP A 1217 11.16 -4.22 2.62
C ASP A 1217 9.63 -4.20 2.87
N LYS A 1218 8.88 -4.13 1.78
CA LYS A 1218 7.78 -3.19 1.68
C LYS A 1218 6.93 -3.56 0.45
N ASP A 1219 5.69 -3.98 0.66
CA ASP A 1219 4.76 -4.34 -0.43
C ASP A 1219 4.79 -3.38 -1.61
N PRO A 1220 4.63 -3.93 -2.83
CA PRO A 1220 4.06 -3.13 -3.89
C PRO A 1220 2.78 -2.41 -3.43
N SER A 1221 2.55 -1.24 -4.00
CA SER A 1221 1.25 -0.60 -3.99
C SER A 1221 1.01 -0.15 -5.41
N LYS A 1222 0.16 -0.93 -6.08
CA LYS A 1222 -0.57 -0.88 -7.37
C LYS A 1222 -0.29 0.09 -8.53
N ASP A 1223 0.40 1.18 -8.30
CA ASP A 1223 -0.10 2.58 -8.71
C ASP A 1223 1.09 2.92 -9.75
N LYS A 1224 2.31 2.40 -9.53
CA LYS A 1224 3.56 2.69 -10.27
C LYS A 1224 3.66 2.01 -11.64
N PHE A 1225 2.71 1.14 -11.98
CA PHE A 1225 2.89 0.06 -12.95
C PHE A 1225 2.65 0.46 -14.43
#